data_AF-A0A1E4EHH7-F1
#
_entry.id   AF-A0A1E4EHH7-F1
#
_cell.length_a   1.000
_cell.length_b   1.000
_cell.length_c   1.000
_cell.angle_alpha   90.00
_cell.angle_beta   90.00
_cell.angle_gamma   90.00
#
_symmetry.space_group_name_H-M   'P 1'
#
loop_
_entity.id
_entity.type
_entity.pdbx_description
1 polymer ?
#
loop_
_entity_poly.entity_id
_entity_poly.type
_entity_poly.pdbx_seq_one_letter_code
_entity_poly.pdbx_strand_id
1 'polypeptide(L)'
;VSRPLTQVAAQLGLDAEDYEKELEASRLKMLEVRTQRVAPHRDDKIVTGWNGLAIHALSEGYRVFGDSRYLEAARKAADFLKANLTQGEGRLLRSWRAGKAQFNGYLEDYAFLAEGLLSLYEAGGDFAHFAWAQQLVETMQKHFAHPDGGFYDTSDDHEALLVRHRNSSDGAVPSAQAVAALVLARLAYHLERADLREQALGALLSLGKELRAFPAGFCRHLLVLDYCLAGPLEVCWTVPAGVDRAPVMDAFGRLFVPNRAVAWVRPGETHSELKLTEGKTAEGEASGHFCQSGSCAAPVTQAEDVVKAIGALKEHVRFELHPRIPGGATAEATARLAAATPKAYKPLGKTGLMVSRLGFGGYRVDDESLEHRLALEAALEGGINLIDTSTNYTEGGSERLIGGVLRLHPKRREELVVVSKAGYVQGSNLDVARAREQLGQPYQDLVQYQEGLWHCMHPEFLADQLERCTMRLSLAKVDVLLLHNPEYFLLDAKQKGGTDLTAARAEFDRRLEQAFAFLEELVKEGRIGFYGVSSNTFAAPADEFTATSFARMLELAKKVGGEGHHFAVVQTPLNLLEPEAAEGFSAEVEKAGLALLVNRPLNCFVQQTLVRLADFESEEEEPNLDKSLKAMAEAENEYRETFGPFVQGPGSDQLFRFAENMRGLDMHLQNLDHWTQLESRQIRPALLDQVQALDQAMTGAITEPWIRWREKYMGTFRDVSNDLEEIAIRKSQRVSESVAELMPQVPGAGAGASLSQLGTWVVDGVPGVSSVLVGMRTQDYVEDLLPVLQWSACKNSLQVFDALKEWSNPHGVLA
;
A
#
# COMPACT_ATOMS: atom_id res chain seq x y z
N VAL A 1 -7.56 44.44 -12.33
CA VAL A 1 -6.70 44.15 -13.51
C VAL A 1 -5.70 45.28 -13.63
N SER A 2 -4.40 44.98 -13.53
CA SER A 2 -3.31 45.95 -13.79
C SER A 2 -3.29 46.29 -15.28
N ARG A 3 -3.19 47.58 -15.65
CA ARG A 3 -3.03 48.03 -17.03
C ARG A 3 -1.67 48.74 -17.16
N PRO A 4 -0.92 48.52 -18.25
CA PRO A 4 0.32 49.26 -18.50
C PRO A 4 0.07 50.77 -18.54
N LEU A 5 1.00 51.55 -17.98
CA LEU A 5 0.91 53.01 -17.88
C LEU A 5 0.65 53.66 -19.25
N THR A 6 1.34 53.16 -20.28
CA THR A 6 1.20 53.60 -21.68
C THR A 6 -0.20 53.36 -22.24
N GLN A 7 -0.86 52.26 -21.84
CA GLN A 7 -2.23 51.97 -22.26
C GLN A 7 -3.23 52.93 -21.60
N VAL A 8 -3.02 53.27 -20.33
CA VAL A 8 -3.89 54.19 -19.59
C VAL A 8 -3.68 55.64 -20.07
N ALA A 9 -2.43 56.05 -20.30
CA ALA A 9 -2.10 57.35 -20.88
C ALA A 9 -2.79 57.53 -22.25
N ALA A 10 -2.71 56.53 -23.12
CA ALA A 10 -3.38 56.54 -24.42
C ALA A 10 -4.92 56.63 -24.30
N GLN A 11 -5.53 55.94 -23.34
CA GLN A 11 -6.98 56.01 -23.09
C GLN A 11 -7.44 57.39 -22.58
N LEU A 12 -6.57 58.09 -21.85
CA LEU A 12 -6.84 59.42 -21.29
C LEU A 12 -6.43 60.55 -22.25
N GLY A 13 -5.85 60.22 -23.41
CA GLY A 13 -5.36 61.21 -24.38
C GLY A 13 -4.15 61.99 -23.88
N LEU A 14 -3.35 61.40 -22.99
CA LEU A 14 -2.16 62.00 -22.39
C LEU A 14 -0.89 61.36 -22.96
N ASP A 15 0.20 62.14 -22.99
CA ASP A 15 1.53 61.59 -23.21
C ASP A 15 1.95 60.70 -22.02
N ALA A 16 2.67 59.61 -22.30
CA ALA A 16 3.02 58.63 -21.29
C ALA A 16 4.00 59.19 -20.24
N GLU A 17 4.93 60.06 -20.65
CA GLU A 17 5.92 60.65 -19.75
C GLU A 17 5.28 61.72 -18.86
N ASP A 18 4.37 62.51 -19.42
CA ASP A 18 3.59 63.50 -18.66
C ASP A 18 2.62 62.84 -17.68
N TYR A 19 1.95 61.75 -18.10
CA TYR A 19 1.08 60.97 -17.22
C TYR A 19 1.85 60.31 -16.07
N GLU A 20 3.07 59.81 -16.32
CA GLU A 20 3.94 59.27 -15.27
C GLU A 20 4.35 60.35 -14.25
N LYS A 21 4.70 61.54 -14.71
CA LYS A 21 5.02 62.70 -13.84
C LYS A 21 3.81 63.12 -13.00
N GLU A 22 2.62 63.22 -13.60
CA GLU A 22 1.38 63.55 -12.88
C GLU A 22 0.99 62.47 -11.86
N LEU A 23 1.15 61.19 -12.23
CA LEU A 23 0.86 60.07 -11.35
C LEU A 23 1.80 60.06 -10.14
N GLU A 24 3.09 60.32 -10.35
CA GLU A 24 4.07 60.40 -9.26
C GLU A 24 3.81 61.60 -8.34
N ALA A 25 3.50 62.77 -8.91
CA ALA A 25 3.07 63.93 -8.13
C ALA A 25 1.80 63.65 -7.31
N SER A 26 0.84 62.90 -7.88
CA SER A 26 -0.38 62.48 -7.20
C SER A 26 -0.11 61.46 -6.10
N ARG A 27 0.81 60.51 -6.30
CA ARG A 27 1.26 59.56 -5.28
C ARG A 27 1.90 60.28 -4.09
N LEU A 28 2.74 61.28 -4.33
CA LEU A 28 3.36 62.08 -3.27
C LEU A 28 2.31 62.85 -2.45
N LYS A 29 1.33 63.50 -3.10
CA LYS A 29 0.21 64.16 -2.41
C LYS A 29 -0.63 63.19 -1.58
N MET A 30 -0.94 62.01 -2.14
CA MET A 30 -1.66 60.97 -1.41
C MET A 30 -0.86 60.41 -0.23
N LEU A 31 0.46 60.26 -0.40
CA LEU A 31 1.37 59.80 0.65
C LEU A 31 1.42 60.82 1.79
N GLU A 32 1.54 62.11 1.50
CA GLU A 32 1.52 63.18 2.49
C GLU A 32 0.28 63.11 3.37
N VAL A 33 -0.92 63.02 2.77
CA VAL A 33 -2.18 62.86 3.51
C VAL A 33 -2.22 61.53 4.28
N ARG A 34 -1.72 60.43 3.71
CA ARG A 34 -1.66 59.12 4.41
C ARG A 34 -0.74 59.14 5.62
N THR A 35 0.39 59.86 5.56
CA THR A 35 1.36 59.94 6.67
C THR A 35 0.83 60.69 7.89
N GLN A 36 -0.22 61.50 7.72
CA GLN A 36 -0.91 62.16 8.83
C GLN A 36 -1.84 61.22 9.63
N ARG A 37 -2.14 60.02 9.11
CA ARG A 37 -2.96 59.03 9.82
C ARG A 37 -2.13 58.39 10.93
N VAL A 38 -2.75 58.12 12.08
CA VAL A 38 -2.12 57.31 13.13
C VAL A 38 -1.75 55.96 12.55
N ALA A 39 -0.45 55.66 12.51
CA ALA A 39 0.04 54.39 12.02
C ALA A 39 -0.47 53.25 12.94
N PRO A 40 -0.84 52.09 12.39
CA PRO A 40 -1.06 50.91 13.21
C PRO A 40 0.16 50.63 14.08
N HIS A 41 -0.06 50.11 15.29
CA HIS A 41 1.05 49.67 16.13
C HIS A 41 1.87 48.62 15.37
N ARG A 42 3.18 48.85 15.27
CA ARG A 42 4.11 47.90 14.66
C ARG A 42 4.54 46.89 15.71
N ASP A 43 4.29 45.60 15.47
CA ASP A 43 5.01 44.56 16.19
C ASP A 43 6.47 44.56 15.70
N ASP A 44 7.37 44.96 16.59
CA ASP A 44 8.81 45.08 16.32
C ASP A 44 9.60 43.85 16.80
N LYS A 45 8.89 42.76 17.12
CA LYS A 45 9.49 41.49 17.49
C LYS A 45 10.09 40.77 16.28
N ILE A 46 11.32 40.31 16.43
CA ILE A 46 11.98 39.41 15.49
C ILE A 46 11.77 37.98 16.03
N VAL A 47 11.09 37.13 15.27
CA VAL A 47 10.80 35.73 15.64
C VAL A 47 11.62 34.79 14.78
N THR A 48 12.32 33.84 15.40
CA THR A 48 13.26 32.94 14.72
C THR A 48 12.58 32.12 13.62
N GLY A 49 11.49 31.41 13.93
CA GLY A 49 10.78 30.61 12.93
C GLY A 49 10.26 31.42 11.74
N TRP A 50 9.68 32.59 11.96
CA TRP A 50 9.17 33.45 10.88
C TRP A 50 10.29 34.02 10.00
N ASN A 51 11.44 34.34 10.59
CA ASN A 51 12.60 34.74 9.81
C ASN A 51 13.19 33.53 9.05
N GLY A 52 13.11 32.30 9.57
CA GLY A 52 13.43 31.08 8.83
C GLY A 52 12.62 30.94 7.55
N LEU A 53 11.29 31.11 7.62
CA LEU A 53 10.40 31.13 6.46
C LEU A 53 10.75 32.29 5.48
N ALA A 54 11.07 33.47 6.00
CA ALA A 54 11.47 34.61 5.19
C ALA A 54 12.81 34.36 4.46
N ILE A 55 13.80 33.77 5.15
CA ILE A 55 15.10 33.38 4.57
C ILE A 55 14.87 32.36 3.44
N HIS A 56 14.02 31.35 3.64
CA HIS A 56 13.65 30.40 2.60
C HIS A 56 13.06 31.13 1.37
N ALA A 57 12.05 31.97 1.57
CA ALA A 57 11.38 32.68 0.49
C ALA A 57 12.31 33.64 -0.27
N LEU A 58 13.20 34.36 0.43
CA LEU A 58 14.20 35.24 -0.18
C LEU A 58 15.24 34.44 -0.97
N SER A 59 15.66 33.28 -0.47
CA SER A 59 16.60 32.40 -1.17
C SER A 59 16.01 31.84 -2.46
N GLU A 60 14.74 31.42 -2.43
CA GLU A 60 13.99 31.05 -3.64
C GLU A 60 13.85 32.23 -4.61
N GLY A 61 13.57 33.43 -4.08
CA GLY A 61 13.52 34.67 -4.88
C GLY A 61 14.82 34.94 -5.62
N TYR A 62 15.97 34.82 -4.95
CA TYR A 62 17.27 34.93 -5.61
C TYR A 62 17.47 33.87 -6.67
N ARG A 63 17.16 32.59 -6.36
CA ARG A 63 17.29 31.48 -7.31
C ARG A 63 16.55 31.76 -8.62
N VAL A 64 15.28 32.20 -8.53
CA VAL A 64 14.42 32.44 -9.70
C VAL A 64 14.77 33.73 -10.44
N PHE A 65 14.97 34.85 -9.72
CA PHE A 65 15.03 36.18 -10.35
C PHE A 65 16.44 36.70 -10.63
N GLY A 66 17.48 36.17 -9.97
CA GLY A 66 18.83 36.73 -10.12
C GLY A 66 19.10 37.99 -9.32
N ASP A 67 18.14 38.48 -8.54
CA ASP A 67 18.27 39.74 -7.81
C ASP A 67 19.02 39.53 -6.49
N SER A 68 20.27 39.99 -6.44
CA SER A 68 21.15 39.87 -5.27
C SER A 68 20.58 40.51 -4.01
N ARG A 69 19.64 41.46 -4.11
CA ARG A 69 18.99 42.06 -2.93
C ARG A 69 18.30 41.01 -2.07
N TYR A 70 17.76 39.95 -2.67
CA TYR A 70 17.11 38.87 -1.93
C TYR A 70 18.12 38.01 -1.18
N LEU A 71 19.24 37.64 -1.83
CA LEU A 71 20.30 36.85 -1.20
C LEU A 71 20.94 37.60 -0.03
N GLU A 72 21.26 38.88 -0.23
CA GLU A 72 21.85 39.73 0.81
C GLU A 72 20.90 39.95 2.00
N ALA A 73 19.60 40.11 1.73
CA ALA A 73 18.60 40.20 2.80
C ALA A 73 18.48 38.89 3.60
N ALA A 74 18.51 37.73 2.93
CA ALA A 74 18.48 36.42 3.57
C ALA A 74 19.73 36.19 4.43
N ARG A 75 20.91 36.48 3.88
CA ARG A 75 22.20 36.40 4.60
C ARG A 75 22.21 37.30 5.83
N LYS A 76 21.82 38.57 5.68
CA LYS A 76 21.72 39.51 6.81
C LYS A 76 20.78 39.03 7.92
N ALA A 77 19.64 38.42 7.54
CA ALA A 77 18.72 37.85 8.52
C ALA A 77 19.35 36.64 9.23
N ALA A 78 19.95 35.71 8.49
CA ALA A 78 20.64 34.55 9.05
C ALA A 78 21.77 34.96 10.01
N ASP A 79 22.62 35.90 9.61
CA ASP A 79 23.71 36.45 10.45
C ASP A 79 23.18 37.07 11.74
N PHE A 80 22.08 37.83 11.66
CA PHE A 80 21.44 38.42 12.82
C PHE A 80 20.94 37.34 13.79
N LEU A 81 20.26 36.31 13.28
CA LEU A 81 19.76 35.19 14.08
C LEU A 81 20.92 34.40 14.72
N LYS A 82 22.00 34.17 13.98
CA LYS A 82 23.20 33.49 14.48
C LYS A 82 23.83 34.26 15.64
N ALA A 83 23.98 35.57 15.48
CA ALA A 83 24.65 36.43 16.46
C ALA A 83 23.80 36.72 17.70
N ASN A 84 22.48 36.82 17.57
CA ASN A 84 21.62 37.35 18.64
C ASN A 84 20.60 36.34 19.21
N LEU A 85 20.28 35.28 18.47
CA LEU A 85 19.21 34.33 18.81
C LEU A 85 19.71 32.88 18.89
N THR A 86 21.03 32.66 18.87
CA THR A 86 21.65 31.36 19.07
C THR A 86 22.52 31.38 20.34
N GLN A 87 22.47 30.30 21.13
CA GLN A 87 23.24 30.12 22.35
C GLN A 87 23.95 28.76 22.36
N GLY A 88 25.17 28.72 22.91
CA GLY A 88 25.93 27.49 23.11
C GLY A 88 26.04 26.62 21.85
N GLU A 89 25.87 25.31 22.02
CA GLU A 89 25.93 24.29 20.96
C GLU A 89 24.65 24.23 20.10
N GLY A 90 24.17 25.37 19.59
CA GLY A 90 23.07 25.39 18.60
C GLY A 90 21.66 25.53 19.18
N ARG A 91 21.52 25.92 20.44
CA ARG A 91 20.22 26.22 21.06
C ARG A 91 19.67 27.54 20.53
N LEU A 92 18.42 27.55 20.07
CA LEU A 92 17.75 28.73 19.56
C LEU A 92 16.89 29.39 20.65
N LEU A 93 16.86 30.71 20.61
CA LEU A 93 15.88 31.54 21.30
C LEU A 93 14.78 31.92 20.31
N ARG A 94 13.55 32.04 20.79
CA ARG A 94 12.37 32.28 19.94
C ARG A 94 12.29 33.71 19.43
N SER A 95 12.57 34.68 20.30
CA SER A 95 12.21 36.07 20.01
C SER A 95 13.26 37.07 20.47
N TRP A 96 13.43 38.12 19.68
CA TRP A 96 14.23 39.28 20.02
C TRP A 96 13.38 40.54 19.96
N ARG A 97 13.43 41.35 21.01
CA ARG A 97 12.73 42.64 21.08
C ARG A 97 13.47 43.58 22.02
N ALA A 98 13.60 44.86 21.64
CA ALA A 98 14.23 45.90 22.44
C ALA A 98 15.63 45.51 22.98
N GLY A 99 16.47 44.90 22.13
CA GLY A 99 17.84 44.53 22.47
C GLY A 99 17.97 43.26 23.31
N LYS A 100 16.89 42.53 23.58
CA LYS A 100 16.89 41.33 24.42
C LYS A 100 16.33 40.14 23.66
N ALA A 101 17.06 39.03 23.71
CA ALA A 101 16.59 37.73 23.27
C ALA A 101 15.88 37.01 24.43
N GLN A 102 14.72 36.41 24.17
CA GLN A 102 13.86 35.80 25.17
C GLN A 102 13.16 34.55 24.65
N PHE A 103 12.86 33.65 25.60
CA PHE A 103 12.19 32.36 25.44
C PHE A 103 12.97 31.32 24.66
N ASN A 104 12.91 30.07 25.11
CA ASN A 104 13.47 28.94 24.37
C ASN A 104 12.72 28.75 23.04
N GLY A 105 13.46 28.34 22.01
CA GLY A 105 12.88 28.01 20.70
C GLY A 105 12.03 26.74 20.76
N TYR A 106 10.97 26.74 19.97
CA TYR A 106 10.09 25.59 19.72
C TYR A 106 10.55 24.86 18.46
N LEU A 107 10.01 23.66 18.19
CA LEU A 107 10.33 22.89 16.97
C LEU A 107 10.23 23.75 15.71
N GLU A 108 9.23 24.62 15.62
CA GLU A 108 9.06 25.53 14.46
C GLU A 108 10.25 26.46 14.25
N ASP A 109 10.89 26.94 15.33
CA ASP A 109 12.03 27.84 15.26
C ASP A 109 13.25 27.12 14.67
N TYR A 110 13.43 25.84 15.01
CA TYR A 110 14.51 25.00 14.47
C TYR A 110 14.20 24.53 13.05
N ALA A 111 13.02 23.98 12.81
CA ALA A 111 12.65 23.40 11.52
C ALA A 111 12.64 24.45 10.41
N PHE A 112 11.99 25.59 10.63
CA PHE A 112 11.88 26.65 9.62
C PHE A 112 13.22 27.33 9.37
N LEU A 113 14.04 27.54 10.41
CA LEU A 113 15.38 28.09 10.23
C LEU A 113 16.30 27.12 9.50
N ALA A 114 16.27 25.83 9.84
CA ALA A 114 17.08 24.81 9.16
C ALA A 114 16.72 24.71 7.67
N GLU A 115 15.42 24.76 7.33
CA GLU A 115 14.98 24.84 5.93
C GLU A 115 15.46 26.12 5.23
N GLY A 116 15.33 27.27 5.91
CA GLY A 116 15.81 28.55 5.40
C GLY A 116 17.31 28.53 5.11
N LEU A 117 18.11 28.02 6.04
CA LEU A 117 19.57 27.90 5.91
C LEU A 117 19.98 26.94 4.81
N LEU A 118 19.31 25.80 4.68
CA LEU A 118 19.58 24.87 3.59
C LEU A 118 19.25 25.51 2.23
N SER A 119 18.15 26.25 2.14
CA SER A 119 17.77 26.98 0.92
C SER A 119 18.73 28.13 0.60
N LEU A 120 19.24 28.82 1.63
CA LEU A 120 20.25 29.87 1.49
C LEU A 120 21.59 29.30 1.01
N TYR A 121 21.98 28.13 1.51
CA TYR A 121 23.13 27.39 0.99
C TYR A 121 22.94 27.00 -0.47
N GLU A 122 21.82 26.37 -0.83
CA GLU A 122 21.56 25.98 -2.22
C GLU A 122 21.61 27.17 -3.18
N ALA A 123 21.14 28.33 -2.73
CA ALA A 123 21.09 29.57 -3.50
C ALA A 123 22.46 30.27 -3.61
N GLY A 124 23.22 30.36 -2.51
CA GLY A 124 24.43 31.20 -2.42
C GLY A 124 25.76 30.46 -2.32
N GLY A 125 25.73 29.14 -2.10
CA GLY A 125 26.91 28.27 -2.03
C GLY A 125 27.79 28.41 -0.80
N ASP A 126 27.38 29.18 0.21
CA ASP A 126 28.16 29.35 1.44
C ASP A 126 27.88 28.20 2.42
N PHE A 127 28.85 27.30 2.54
CA PHE A 127 28.76 26.07 3.31
C PHE A 127 28.50 26.29 4.81
N ALA A 128 28.80 27.46 5.37
CA ALA A 128 28.50 27.76 6.77
C ALA A 128 27.00 27.65 7.09
N HIS A 129 26.14 27.98 6.13
CA HIS A 129 24.68 27.81 6.29
C HIS A 129 24.27 26.34 6.28
N PHE A 130 24.89 25.51 5.42
CA PHE A 130 24.64 24.06 5.41
C PHE A 130 25.04 23.41 6.73
N ALA A 131 26.26 23.69 7.18
CA ALA A 131 26.78 23.18 8.45
C ALA A 131 25.90 23.61 9.64
N TRP A 132 25.38 24.84 9.62
CA TRP A 132 24.46 25.30 10.65
C TRP A 132 23.09 24.61 10.57
N ALA A 133 22.53 24.40 9.38
CA ALA A 133 21.30 23.62 9.22
C ALA A 133 21.45 22.20 9.78
N GLN A 134 22.58 21.54 9.52
CA GLN A 134 22.90 20.23 10.09
C GLN A 134 22.94 20.27 11.63
N GLN A 135 23.62 21.26 12.22
CA GLN A 135 23.67 21.43 13.68
C GLN A 135 22.28 21.60 14.31
N LEU A 136 21.38 22.35 13.64
CA LEU A 136 20.00 22.52 14.11
C LEU A 136 19.22 21.20 14.03
N VAL A 137 19.43 20.40 12.99
CA VAL A 137 18.81 19.07 12.88
C VAL A 137 19.27 18.14 13.99
N GLU A 138 20.57 18.09 14.27
CA GLU A 138 21.11 17.29 15.38
C GLU A 138 20.50 17.71 16.73
N THR A 139 20.28 19.01 16.91
CA THR A 139 19.58 19.55 18.09
C THR A 139 18.10 19.14 18.12
N MET A 140 17.41 19.16 16.97
CA MET A 140 16.02 18.69 16.87
C MET A 140 15.89 17.21 17.23
N GLN A 141 16.75 16.35 16.68
CA GLN A 141 16.75 14.91 16.97
C GLN A 141 16.97 14.65 18.46
N LYS A 142 17.88 15.39 19.10
CA LYS A 142 18.20 15.23 20.52
C LYS A 142 17.06 15.63 21.45
N HIS A 143 16.41 16.77 21.19
CA HIS A 143 15.52 17.40 22.18
C HIS A 143 14.02 17.28 21.85
N PHE A 144 13.68 17.03 20.59
CA PHE A 144 12.29 17.10 20.10
C PHE A 144 11.79 15.76 19.54
N ALA A 145 12.63 14.76 19.29
CA ALA A 145 12.20 13.49 18.71
C ALA A 145 11.16 12.76 19.58
N HIS A 146 10.19 12.13 18.92
CA HIS A 146 9.17 11.29 19.52
C HIS A 146 9.44 9.80 19.18
N PRO A 147 9.15 8.83 20.10
CA PRO A 147 9.38 7.40 19.85
C PRO A 147 8.67 6.78 18.64
N ASP A 148 7.60 7.41 18.15
CA ASP A 148 6.86 6.96 16.96
C ASP A 148 7.46 7.45 15.63
N GLY A 149 8.57 8.20 15.69
CA GLY A 149 9.25 8.79 14.54
C GLY A 149 8.93 10.28 14.29
N GLY A 150 7.90 10.85 14.94
CA GLY A 150 7.55 12.27 14.84
C GLY A 150 8.37 13.19 15.75
N PHE A 151 7.87 14.41 15.98
CA PHE A 151 8.49 15.38 16.89
C PHE A 151 7.46 16.04 17.81
N TYR A 152 7.90 16.40 19.02
CA TYR A 152 7.18 17.28 19.93
C TYR A 152 7.40 18.75 19.55
N ASP A 153 6.45 19.63 19.89
CA ASP A 153 6.58 21.07 19.62
C ASP A 153 7.56 21.78 20.58
N THR A 154 7.72 21.27 21.80
CA THR A 154 8.61 21.79 22.84
C THR A 154 9.81 20.87 23.04
N SER A 155 10.94 21.38 23.52
CA SER A 155 12.09 20.55 23.91
C SER A 155 11.83 19.78 25.21
N ASP A 156 12.61 18.73 25.44
CA ASP A 156 12.60 17.92 26.68
C ASP A 156 13.05 18.69 27.93
N ASP A 157 13.82 19.76 27.75
CA ASP A 157 14.32 20.67 28.78
C ASP A 157 13.54 22.00 28.87
N HIS A 158 12.34 22.06 28.26
CA HIS A 158 11.44 23.19 28.46
C HIS A 158 10.79 23.14 29.86
N GLU A 159 9.95 24.12 30.21
CA GLU A 159 9.21 24.07 31.48
C GLU A 159 8.36 22.80 31.50
N ALA A 160 8.29 22.11 32.65
CA ALA A 160 7.60 20.82 32.75
C ALA A 160 6.10 20.99 32.46
N LEU A 161 5.69 20.66 31.23
CA LEU A 161 4.30 20.61 30.80
C LEU A 161 3.69 19.25 31.14
N LEU A 162 2.40 19.23 31.54
CA LEU A 162 1.66 17.99 31.79
C LEU A 162 1.58 17.08 30.54
N VAL A 163 1.52 17.69 29.35
CA VAL A 163 1.54 17.03 28.05
C VAL A 163 2.35 17.88 27.08
N ARG A 164 3.28 17.27 26.35
CA ARG A 164 3.97 17.91 25.22
C ARG A 164 3.11 17.75 23.97
N HIS A 165 2.59 18.86 23.45
CA HIS A 165 1.75 18.87 22.27
C HIS A 165 2.54 18.57 20.99
N ARG A 166 1.80 18.12 19.97
CA ARG A 166 2.28 17.82 18.61
C ARG A 166 1.30 18.41 17.61
N ASN A 167 1.63 19.52 16.98
CA ASN A 167 0.82 20.06 15.90
C ASN A 167 1.27 19.51 14.54
N SER A 168 0.47 18.61 13.97
CA SER A 168 0.82 17.88 12.74
C SER A 168 0.15 18.45 11.47
N SER A 169 -0.88 19.27 11.59
CA SER A 169 -1.59 19.82 10.43
C SER A 169 -1.01 21.15 9.98
N ASP A 170 -1.09 21.42 8.69
CA ASP A 170 -0.79 22.72 8.11
C ASP A 170 -1.89 23.74 8.47
N GLY A 171 -1.50 25.00 8.66
CA GLY A 171 -2.40 26.11 8.93
C GLY A 171 -2.02 27.34 8.10
N ALA A 172 -2.03 28.53 8.72
CA ALA A 172 -1.51 29.74 8.09
C ALA A 172 0.00 29.66 7.79
N VAL A 173 0.70 28.78 8.49
CA VAL A 173 2.10 28.37 8.28
C VAL A 173 2.15 26.85 8.15
N PRO A 174 3.19 26.28 7.49
CA PRO A 174 3.34 24.83 7.40
C PRO A 174 3.52 24.18 8.77
N SER A 175 3.20 22.89 8.88
CA SER A 175 3.53 22.11 10.07
C SER A 175 5.04 22.06 10.30
N ALA A 176 5.47 22.38 11.52
CA ALA A 176 6.87 22.28 11.92
C ALA A 176 7.42 20.85 11.82
N GLN A 177 6.58 19.85 12.13
CA GLN A 177 6.93 18.43 11.95
C GLN A 177 7.17 18.08 10.48
N ALA A 178 6.31 18.57 9.58
CA ALA A 178 6.49 18.35 8.14
C ALA A 178 7.79 18.99 7.64
N VAL A 179 8.07 20.23 8.06
CA VAL A 179 9.31 20.90 7.65
C VAL A 179 10.53 20.21 8.24
N ALA A 180 10.50 19.77 9.50
CA ALA A 180 11.58 18.99 10.08
C ALA A 180 11.85 17.70 9.30
N ALA A 181 10.79 16.95 8.95
CA ALA A 181 10.89 15.75 8.13
C ALA A 181 11.46 16.03 6.74
N LEU A 182 11.08 17.15 6.10
CA LEU A 182 11.64 17.57 4.81
C LEU A 182 13.13 17.89 4.90
N VAL A 183 13.54 18.64 5.91
CA VAL A 183 14.96 19.00 6.11
C VAL A 183 15.79 17.74 6.37
N LEU A 184 15.29 16.81 7.19
CA LEU A 184 15.91 15.51 7.41
C LEU A 184 16.08 14.73 6.10
N ALA A 185 15.01 14.62 5.30
CA ALA A 185 15.06 13.93 4.01
C ALA A 185 16.08 14.58 3.07
N ARG A 186 16.14 15.91 3.00
CA ARG A 186 17.11 16.63 2.16
C ARG A 186 18.55 16.42 2.63
N LEU A 187 18.83 16.57 3.92
CA LEU A 187 20.16 16.31 4.47
C LEU A 187 20.59 14.85 4.33
N ALA A 188 19.66 13.90 4.45
CA ALA A 188 19.94 12.49 4.25
C ALA A 188 20.51 12.21 2.85
N TYR A 189 20.01 12.90 1.82
CA TYR A 189 20.56 12.81 0.46
C TYR A 189 21.94 13.46 0.34
N HIS A 190 22.13 14.63 0.93
CA HIS A 190 23.44 15.32 0.88
C HIS A 190 24.56 14.52 1.56
N LEU A 191 24.25 13.92 2.71
CA LEU A 191 25.23 13.29 3.62
C LEU A 191 25.25 11.75 3.56
N GLU A 192 24.37 11.13 2.77
CA GLU A 192 24.14 9.68 2.75
C GLU A 192 23.87 9.05 4.12
N ARG A 193 23.11 9.77 4.96
CA ARG A 193 22.81 9.35 6.33
C ARG A 193 21.50 8.60 6.42
N ALA A 194 21.59 7.28 6.64
CA ALA A 194 20.44 6.39 6.79
C ALA A 194 19.57 6.76 8.01
N ASP A 195 20.17 7.21 9.11
CA ASP A 195 19.45 7.59 10.32
C ASP A 195 18.52 8.80 10.10
N LEU A 196 18.98 9.81 9.34
CA LEU A 196 18.16 10.97 8.96
C LEU A 196 17.00 10.54 8.04
N ARG A 197 17.27 9.62 7.11
CA ARG A 197 16.28 9.06 6.19
C ARG A 197 15.20 8.29 6.94
N GLU A 198 15.59 7.42 7.85
CA GLU A 198 14.67 6.61 8.65
C GLU A 198 13.77 7.49 9.52
N GLN A 199 14.31 8.55 10.12
CA GLN A 199 13.51 9.46 10.93
C GLN A 199 12.54 10.31 10.08
N ALA A 200 12.95 10.78 8.90
CA ALA A 200 12.05 11.49 7.99
C ALA A 200 10.86 10.60 7.58
N LEU A 201 11.12 9.32 7.29
CA LEU A 201 10.09 8.33 6.98
C LEU A 201 9.22 8.00 8.20
N GLY A 202 9.82 7.85 9.38
CA GLY A 202 9.10 7.62 10.64
C GLY A 202 8.07 8.73 10.91
N ALA A 203 8.47 10.00 10.73
CA ALA A 203 7.57 11.13 10.88
C ALA A 203 6.37 11.05 9.93
N LEU A 204 6.57 10.65 8.66
CA LEU A 204 5.49 10.43 7.70
C LEU A 204 4.57 9.27 8.08
N LEU A 205 5.15 8.13 8.43
CA LEU A 205 4.41 6.91 8.77
C LEU A 205 3.57 7.11 10.03
N SER A 206 4.03 7.93 10.98
CA SER A 206 3.28 8.25 12.20
C SER A 206 1.95 8.97 11.93
N LEU A 207 1.78 9.57 10.74
CA LEU A 207 0.58 10.32 10.33
C LEU A 207 -0.16 9.66 9.14
N GLY A 208 0.15 8.40 8.82
CA GLY A 208 -0.36 7.74 7.61
C GLY A 208 -1.88 7.54 7.58
N LYS A 209 -2.57 7.57 8.72
CA LYS A 209 -4.04 7.50 8.79
C LYS A 209 -4.65 8.87 8.49
N GLU A 210 -4.13 9.91 9.12
CA GLU A 210 -4.55 11.30 9.00
C GLU A 210 -4.31 11.82 7.58
N LEU A 211 -3.15 11.51 6.99
CA LEU A 211 -2.81 11.85 5.60
C LEU A 211 -3.82 11.28 4.60
N ARG A 212 -4.31 10.05 4.84
CA ARG A 212 -5.33 9.41 3.99
C ARG A 212 -6.71 10.00 4.23
N ALA A 213 -7.06 10.26 5.48
CA ALA A 213 -8.38 10.77 5.84
C ALA A 213 -8.60 12.24 5.44
N PHE A 214 -7.57 13.09 5.53
CA PHE A 214 -7.69 14.53 5.28
C PHE A 214 -6.43 15.12 4.61
N PRO A 215 -6.09 14.74 3.37
CA PRO A 215 -4.85 15.16 2.70
C PRO A 215 -4.68 16.69 2.60
N ALA A 216 -5.79 17.44 2.46
CA ALA A 216 -5.77 18.90 2.32
C ALA A 216 -5.24 19.63 3.57
N GLY A 217 -5.30 19.00 4.75
CA GLY A 217 -4.73 19.54 5.99
C GLY A 217 -3.24 19.24 6.19
N PHE A 218 -2.63 18.47 5.29
CA PHE A 218 -1.27 17.94 5.44
C PHE A 218 -0.46 18.06 4.14
N CYS A 219 -0.74 19.07 3.32
CA CYS A 219 -0.06 19.34 2.06
C CYS A 219 1.47 19.33 2.19
N ARG A 220 2.04 19.86 3.27
CA ARG A 220 3.49 19.88 3.48
C ARG A 220 4.06 18.49 3.73
N HIS A 221 3.35 17.64 4.47
CA HIS A 221 3.71 16.23 4.62
C HIS A 221 3.62 15.48 3.28
N LEU A 222 2.62 15.78 2.45
CA LEU A 222 2.53 15.21 1.10
C LEU A 222 3.72 15.61 0.21
N LEU A 223 4.26 16.84 0.36
CA LEU A 223 5.50 17.24 -0.30
C LEU A 223 6.72 16.45 0.22
N VAL A 224 6.77 16.12 1.51
CA VAL A 224 7.83 15.24 2.03
C VAL A 224 7.68 13.83 1.48
N LEU A 225 6.45 13.31 1.39
CA LEU A 225 6.18 12.02 0.78
C LEU A 225 6.59 12.01 -0.70
N ASP A 226 6.26 13.05 -1.46
CA ASP A 226 6.68 13.22 -2.85
C ASP A 226 8.21 13.28 -2.98
N TYR A 227 8.89 14.06 -2.15
CA TYR A 227 10.35 14.14 -2.13
C TYR A 227 10.99 12.79 -1.80
N CYS A 228 10.45 12.08 -0.81
CA CYS A 228 10.88 10.73 -0.49
C CYS A 228 10.68 9.83 -1.72
N LEU A 229 9.45 9.71 -2.24
CA LEU A 229 9.10 8.79 -3.33
C LEU A 229 9.83 9.03 -4.65
N ALA A 230 9.92 10.29 -5.09
CA ALA A 230 10.53 10.66 -6.37
C ALA A 230 12.05 10.78 -6.29
N GLY A 231 12.58 11.10 -5.11
CA GLY A 231 13.96 11.54 -4.92
C GLY A 231 14.25 12.91 -5.54
N PRO A 232 15.37 13.55 -5.16
CA PRO A 232 15.76 14.84 -5.71
C PRO A 232 16.41 14.68 -7.09
N LEU A 233 16.24 15.72 -7.92
CA LEU A 233 17.26 16.04 -8.91
C LEU A 233 18.50 16.55 -8.17
N GLU A 234 19.59 15.82 -8.32
CA GLU A 234 20.88 16.12 -7.72
C GLU A 234 21.62 17.10 -8.62
N VAL A 235 21.96 18.28 -8.10
CA VAL A 235 22.63 19.34 -8.86
C VAL A 235 23.92 19.71 -8.16
N CYS A 236 25.04 19.69 -8.89
CA CYS A 236 26.29 20.25 -8.38
C CYS A 236 26.77 21.37 -9.29
N TRP A 237 26.99 22.55 -8.70
CA TRP A 237 27.60 23.70 -9.38
C TRP A 237 29.10 23.68 -9.19
N THR A 238 29.86 23.59 -10.28
CA THR A 238 31.30 23.85 -10.29
C THR A 238 31.52 25.27 -10.76
N VAL A 239 32.12 26.10 -9.92
CA VAL A 239 32.16 27.55 -10.15
C VAL A 239 33.57 28.08 -9.91
N PRO A 240 34.24 28.67 -10.92
CA PRO A 240 35.59 29.21 -10.76
C PRO A 240 35.61 30.48 -9.90
N ALA A 241 36.79 30.86 -9.43
CA ALA A 241 36.97 32.03 -8.58
C ALA A 241 36.47 33.32 -9.25
N GLY A 242 35.76 34.16 -8.50
CA GLY A 242 35.23 35.44 -8.97
C GLY A 242 33.94 35.36 -9.80
N VAL A 243 33.34 34.17 -9.91
CA VAL A 243 32.02 33.99 -10.52
C VAL A 243 30.99 33.70 -9.43
N ASP A 244 30.07 34.64 -9.22
CA ASP A 244 28.99 34.47 -8.23
C ASP A 244 27.76 33.79 -8.83
N ARG A 245 27.55 33.95 -10.14
CA ARG A 245 26.37 33.45 -10.86
C ARG A 245 26.67 33.25 -12.34
N ALA A 246 26.14 32.18 -12.93
CA ALA A 246 26.37 31.81 -14.32
C ALA A 246 25.05 31.58 -15.09
N PRO A 247 25.04 31.72 -16.44
CA PRO A 247 23.82 31.55 -17.25
C PRO A 247 23.10 30.21 -17.06
N VAL A 248 23.85 29.13 -16.82
CA VAL A 248 23.30 27.79 -16.53
C VAL A 248 22.46 27.78 -15.24
N MET A 249 22.84 28.57 -14.23
CA MET A 249 22.10 28.70 -12.97
C MET A 249 20.82 29.50 -13.17
N ASP A 250 20.84 30.53 -14.02
CA ASP A 250 19.65 31.31 -14.37
C ASP A 250 18.63 30.47 -15.13
N ALA A 251 19.10 29.66 -16.08
CA ALA A 251 18.25 28.73 -16.80
C ALA A 251 17.60 27.70 -15.86
N PHE A 252 18.40 27.10 -14.97
CA PHE A 252 17.88 26.18 -13.95
C PHE A 252 16.92 26.87 -12.98
N GLY A 253 17.23 28.10 -12.54
CA GLY A 253 16.40 28.88 -11.62
C GLY A 253 14.98 29.14 -12.12
N ARG A 254 14.79 29.20 -13.43
CA ARG A 254 13.47 29.38 -14.08
C ARG A 254 12.65 28.10 -14.17
N LEU A 255 13.25 26.94 -13.91
CA LEU A 255 12.55 25.66 -13.89
C LEU A 255 11.87 25.44 -12.54
N PHE A 256 10.67 24.85 -12.59
CA PHE A 256 9.99 24.37 -11.40
C PHE A 256 10.51 22.97 -11.07
N VAL A 257 11.50 22.90 -10.17
CA VAL A 257 12.09 21.65 -9.68
C VAL A 257 11.87 21.57 -8.17
N PRO A 258 10.72 21.00 -7.73
CA PRO A 258 10.35 20.98 -6.31
C PRO A 258 11.22 20.01 -5.50
N ASN A 259 11.61 18.88 -6.09
CA ASN A 259 12.49 17.89 -5.48
C ASN A 259 13.90 18.06 -6.03
N ARG A 260 14.77 18.68 -5.25
CA ARG A 260 16.17 18.91 -5.63
C ARG A 260 17.09 18.88 -4.42
N ALA A 261 18.35 18.61 -4.68
CA ALA A 261 19.46 18.74 -3.74
C ALA A 261 20.60 19.44 -4.48
N VAL A 262 21.04 20.60 -3.98
CA VAL A 262 22.06 21.43 -4.67
C VAL A 262 23.34 21.49 -3.84
N ALA A 263 24.48 21.16 -4.45
CA ALA A 263 25.81 21.30 -3.86
C ALA A 263 26.70 22.22 -4.70
N TRP A 264 27.77 22.71 -4.10
CA TRP A 264 28.71 23.65 -4.71
C TRP A 264 30.15 23.14 -4.59
N VAL A 265 30.95 23.40 -5.63
CA VAL A 265 32.40 23.21 -5.64
C VAL A 265 33.03 24.51 -6.10
N ARG A 266 33.83 25.13 -5.21
CA ARG A 266 34.59 26.35 -5.46
C ARG A 266 36.09 26.13 -5.23
N PRO A 267 36.97 26.96 -5.80
CA PRO A 267 38.41 26.82 -5.60
C PRO A 267 38.79 26.95 -4.12
N GLY A 268 39.53 25.96 -3.61
CA GLY A 268 40.02 25.96 -2.23
C GLY A 268 39.00 25.47 -1.19
N GLU A 269 37.76 25.15 -1.59
CA GLU A 269 36.77 24.50 -0.75
C GLU A 269 36.80 22.98 -0.99
N THR A 270 36.71 22.19 0.07
CA THR A 270 36.60 20.73 -0.02
C THR A 270 35.61 20.25 1.03
N HIS A 271 34.48 19.72 0.56
CA HIS A 271 33.39 19.21 1.38
C HIS A 271 33.17 17.74 1.07
N SER A 272 34.14 16.90 1.46
CA SER A 272 34.12 15.45 1.20
C SER A 272 32.90 14.73 1.79
N GLU A 273 32.26 15.35 2.79
CA GLU A 273 31.01 14.91 3.40
C GLU A 273 29.79 15.04 2.46
N LEU A 274 29.88 15.87 1.42
CA LEU A 274 28.85 16.03 0.41
C LEU A 274 29.18 15.15 -0.80
N LYS A 275 28.52 14.00 -0.93
CA LYS A 275 28.75 13.08 -2.05
C LYS A 275 28.55 13.71 -3.42
N LEU A 276 27.64 14.68 -3.51
CA LEU A 276 27.40 15.45 -4.74
C LEU A 276 28.63 16.22 -5.23
N THR A 277 29.65 16.43 -4.40
CA THR A 277 30.90 17.10 -4.80
C THR A 277 31.98 16.12 -5.26
N GLU A 278 31.79 14.81 -5.06
CA GLU A 278 32.80 13.80 -5.36
C GLU A 278 33.17 13.78 -6.85
N GLY A 279 34.48 13.76 -7.12
CA GLY A 279 35.04 13.71 -8.47
C GLY A 279 34.86 14.98 -9.31
N LYS A 280 34.35 16.08 -8.73
CA LYS A 280 34.13 17.35 -9.43
C LYS A 280 35.17 18.38 -9.05
N THR A 281 35.61 19.18 -10.01
CA THR A 281 36.60 20.25 -9.80
C THR A 281 36.04 21.59 -10.25
N ALA A 282 36.45 22.68 -9.60
CA ALA A 282 36.11 24.05 -10.01
C ALA A 282 37.08 24.59 -11.08
N GLU A 283 37.67 23.71 -11.89
CA GLU A 283 38.60 24.07 -12.97
C GLU A 283 37.81 24.31 -14.27
N GLY A 284 38.03 25.46 -14.92
CA GLY A 284 37.37 25.80 -16.18
C GLY A 284 36.17 26.73 -16.05
N GLU A 285 35.22 26.62 -16.97
CA GLU A 285 34.00 27.44 -17.00
C GLU A 285 32.99 26.99 -15.95
N ALA A 286 32.16 27.91 -15.45
CA ALA A 286 31.09 27.56 -14.52
C ALA A 286 30.12 26.56 -15.17
N SER A 287 29.85 25.44 -14.51
CA SER A 287 29.03 24.37 -15.07
C SER A 287 28.08 23.74 -14.04
N GLY A 288 26.99 23.17 -14.54
CA GLY A 288 26.03 22.38 -13.78
C GLY A 288 26.16 20.89 -14.10
N HIS A 289 26.30 20.09 -13.05
CA HIS A 289 26.25 18.64 -13.12
C HIS A 289 24.89 18.16 -12.61
N PHE A 290 24.07 17.61 -13.49
CA PHE A 290 22.73 17.12 -13.18
C PHE A 290 22.74 15.60 -13.07
N CYS A 291 22.37 15.07 -11.92
CA CYS A 291 22.30 13.65 -11.65
C CYS A 291 20.92 13.29 -11.09
N GLN A 292 20.52 12.04 -11.27
CA GLN A 292 19.36 11.47 -10.62
C GLN A 292 19.61 9.98 -10.41
N SER A 293 19.53 9.53 -9.16
CA SER A 293 19.60 8.10 -8.82
C SER A 293 20.87 7.41 -9.30
N GLY A 294 22.01 8.10 -9.18
CA GLY A 294 23.33 7.59 -9.60
C GLY A 294 23.63 7.67 -11.09
N SER A 295 22.69 8.15 -11.92
CA SER A 295 22.95 8.50 -13.32
C SER A 295 23.20 10.00 -13.45
N CYS A 296 24.28 10.41 -14.14
CA CYS A 296 24.63 11.82 -14.34
C CYS A 296 24.68 12.16 -15.84
N ALA A 297 24.18 13.35 -16.18
CA ALA A 297 24.41 13.95 -17.49
C ALA A 297 25.85 14.49 -17.60
N ALA A 298 26.29 14.77 -18.83
CA ALA A 298 27.52 15.51 -19.05
C ALA A 298 27.43 16.93 -18.45
N PRO A 299 28.55 17.53 -18.01
CA PRO A 299 28.56 18.88 -17.45
C PRO A 299 28.00 19.90 -18.45
N VAL A 300 27.13 20.79 -17.97
CA VAL A 300 26.43 21.79 -18.79
C VAL A 300 26.96 23.18 -18.48
N THR A 301 27.46 23.91 -19.48
CA THR A 301 27.93 25.30 -19.33
C THR A 301 26.96 26.31 -19.96
N GLN A 302 26.15 25.89 -20.94
CA GLN A 302 25.24 26.76 -21.69
C GLN A 302 23.80 26.67 -21.18
N ALA A 303 23.10 27.80 -21.14
CA ALA A 303 21.72 27.91 -20.64
C ALA A 303 20.72 27.03 -21.42
N GLU A 304 20.87 26.95 -22.74
CA GLU A 304 19.98 26.22 -23.66
C GLU A 304 20.02 24.70 -23.48
N ASP A 305 21.09 24.16 -22.91
CA ASP A 305 21.30 22.72 -22.74
C ASP A 305 20.73 22.16 -21.43
N VAL A 306 20.33 23.03 -20.47
CA VAL A 306 19.85 22.62 -19.14
C VAL A 306 18.63 21.70 -19.21
N VAL A 307 17.61 22.10 -19.98
CA VAL A 307 16.37 21.33 -20.12
C VAL A 307 16.64 19.98 -20.79
N LYS A 308 17.54 19.96 -21.78
CA LYS A 308 17.93 18.75 -22.49
C LYS A 308 18.70 17.78 -21.58
N ALA A 309 19.60 18.29 -20.75
CA ALA A 309 20.36 17.49 -19.80
C ALA A 309 19.46 16.84 -18.74
N ILE A 310 18.50 17.60 -18.19
CA ILE A 310 17.53 17.07 -17.21
C ILE A 310 16.59 16.06 -17.88
N GLY A 311 16.05 16.37 -19.07
CA GLY A 311 15.13 15.47 -19.78
C GLY A 311 15.75 14.16 -20.27
N ALA A 312 17.08 14.07 -20.35
CA ALA A 312 17.79 12.84 -20.69
C ALA A 312 17.95 11.88 -19.50
N LEU A 313 17.72 12.35 -18.28
CA LEU A 313 17.72 11.51 -17.08
C LEU A 313 16.39 10.74 -17.06
N LYS A 314 16.46 9.41 -17.18
CA LYS A 314 15.26 8.55 -17.12
C LYS A 314 14.60 8.67 -15.74
N GLU A 315 13.28 8.82 -15.70
CA GLU A 315 12.46 8.80 -14.46
C GLU A 315 12.51 7.44 -13.75
N HIS A 316 13.64 7.02 -13.21
CA HIS A 316 13.73 5.75 -12.49
C HIS A 316 14.48 5.97 -11.18
N VAL A 317 13.72 6.29 -10.12
CA VAL A 317 13.72 5.54 -8.84
C VAL A 317 12.37 5.82 -8.17
N ARG A 318 11.61 4.75 -7.91
CA ARG A 318 10.59 4.74 -6.86
C ARG A 318 11.35 4.50 -5.58
N PHE A 319 11.39 5.47 -4.68
CA PHE A 319 12.00 5.26 -3.37
C PHE A 319 11.29 4.10 -2.68
N GLU A 320 12.06 3.07 -2.35
CA GLU A 320 11.55 2.00 -1.52
C GLU A 320 11.36 2.56 -0.11
N LEU A 321 10.09 2.76 0.27
CA LEU A 321 9.70 3.17 1.63
C LEU A 321 10.25 2.18 2.69
N HIS A 322 10.54 0.94 2.28
CA HIS A 322 11.20 -0.08 3.08
C HIS A 322 12.18 -0.88 2.21
N PRO A 323 13.45 -1.10 2.62
CA PRO A 323 14.37 -1.95 1.87
C PRO A 323 13.83 -3.38 1.77
N ARG A 324 13.92 -3.98 0.58
CA ARG A 324 13.52 -5.38 0.38
C ARG A 324 14.34 -6.32 1.25
N ILE A 325 13.66 -7.28 1.89
CA ILE A 325 14.30 -8.37 2.64
C ILE A 325 15.10 -9.21 1.63
N PRO A 326 16.43 -9.37 1.81
CA PRO A 326 17.26 -10.10 0.88
C PRO A 326 17.02 -11.61 0.97
N GLY A 327 17.36 -12.32 -0.09
CA GLY A 327 17.34 -13.78 -0.13
C GLY A 327 15.97 -14.42 -0.30
N GLY A 328 15.95 -15.74 -0.16
CA GLY A 328 14.78 -16.59 -0.32
C GLY A 328 14.85 -17.80 0.60
N ALA A 329 13.83 -18.66 0.56
CA ALA A 329 13.85 -19.94 1.26
C ALA A 329 15.08 -20.76 0.86
N THR A 330 15.75 -21.38 1.82
CA THR A 330 16.91 -22.25 1.56
C THR A 330 16.62 -23.69 1.95
N ALA A 331 17.20 -24.63 1.22
CA ALA A 331 17.08 -26.06 1.54
C ALA A 331 17.60 -26.35 2.95
N GLU A 332 18.68 -25.68 3.37
CA GLU A 332 19.28 -25.91 4.68
C GLU A 332 18.41 -25.39 5.84
N ALA A 333 17.86 -24.17 5.73
CA ALA A 333 17.00 -23.59 6.75
C ALA A 333 15.65 -24.32 6.85
N THR A 334 15.01 -24.62 5.71
CA THR A 334 13.74 -25.36 5.70
C THR A 334 13.93 -26.81 6.19
N ALA A 335 15.04 -27.49 5.87
CA ALA A 335 15.35 -28.81 6.40
C ALA A 335 15.61 -28.79 7.91
N ARG A 336 16.26 -27.74 8.43
CA ARG A 336 16.47 -27.56 9.88
C ARG A 336 15.14 -27.43 10.62
N LEU A 337 14.21 -26.64 10.07
CA LEU A 337 12.87 -26.49 10.62
C LEU A 337 12.12 -27.83 10.59
N ALA A 338 12.18 -28.56 9.48
CA ALA A 338 11.58 -29.88 9.35
C ALA A 338 12.17 -30.92 10.32
N ALA A 339 13.48 -30.89 10.57
CA ALA A 339 14.15 -31.81 11.49
C ALA A 339 13.66 -31.66 12.94
N ALA A 340 13.25 -30.46 13.35
CA ALA A 340 12.70 -30.21 14.68
C ALA A 340 11.31 -30.83 14.87
N THR A 341 10.52 -30.97 13.80
CA THR A 341 9.17 -31.57 13.87
C THR A 341 8.86 -32.38 12.60
N PRO A 342 9.51 -33.53 12.37
CA PRO A 342 9.50 -34.21 11.07
C PRO A 342 8.11 -34.58 10.53
N LYS A 343 7.13 -34.80 11.42
CA LYS A 343 5.75 -35.13 11.04
C LYS A 343 4.98 -33.96 10.42
N ALA A 344 5.40 -32.73 10.69
CA ALA A 344 4.70 -31.52 10.27
C ALA A 344 5.08 -31.07 8.86
N TYR A 345 6.16 -31.61 8.27
CA TYR A 345 6.74 -31.11 7.02
C TYR A 345 6.84 -32.20 5.95
N LYS A 346 6.76 -31.79 4.69
CA LYS A 346 6.95 -32.62 3.50
C LYS A 346 7.88 -31.92 2.50
N PRO A 347 8.53 -32.66 1.59
CA PRO A 347 9.23 -32.06 0.47
C PRO A 347 8.26 -31.28 -0.43
N LEU A 348 8.68 -30.10 -0.89
CA LEU A 348 8.01 -29.35 -1.95
C LEU A 348 8.50 -29.86 -3.31
N GLY A 349 8.06 -31.06 -3.69
CA GLY A 349 8.46 -31.72 -4.93
C GLY A 349 9.98 -31.77 -5.11
N LYS A 350 10.45 -31.45 -6.32
CA LYS A 350 11.88 -31.44 -6.70
C LYS A 350 12.66 -30.18 -6.28
N THR A 351 12.05 -29.25 -5.53
CA THR A 351 12.69 -27.96 -5.22
C THR A 351 13.84 -28.06 -4.21
N GLY A 352 13.90 -29.16 -3.44
CA GLY A 352 14.81 -29.31 -2.30
C GLY A 352 14.37 -28.56 -1.04
N LEU A 353 13.25 -27.83 -1.08
CA LEU A 353 12.66 -27.14 0.07
C LEU A 353 11.73 -28.07 0.86
N MET A 354 11.68 -27.88 2.18
CA MET A 354 10.69 -28.53 3.05
C MET A 354 9.59 -27.53 3.44
N VAL A 355 8.33 -27.97 3.34
CA VAL A 355 7.16 -27.14 3.62
C VAL A 355 6.24 -27.81 4.63
N SER A 356 5.59 -27.00 5.46
CA SER A 356 4.58 -27.47 6.39
C SER A 356 3.40 -28.08 5.63
N ARG A 357 2.84 -29.18 6.16
CA ARG A 357 1.70 -29.91 5.58
C ARG A 357 0.46 -29.05 5.43
N LEU A 358 0.31 -28.04 6.29
CA LEU A 358 -0.65 -26.96 6.14
C LEU A 358 0.09 -25.67 5.76
N GLY A 359 -0.47 -24.90 4.83
CA GLY A 359 0.05 -23.60 4.39
C GLY A 359 -0.96 -22.48 4.65
N PHE A 360 -0.45 -21.27 4.89
CA PHE A 360 -1.27 -20.09 5.11
C PHE A 360 -1.74 -19.50 3.77
N GLY A 361 -3.05 -19.54 3.50
CA GLY A 361 -3.66 -19.01 2.28
C GLY A 361 -4.13 -17.56 2.42
N GLY A 362 -3.60 -16.67 1.59
CA GLY A 362 -3.86 -15.23 1.62
C GLY A 362 -5.17 -14.77 0.94
N TYR A 363 -6.02 -15.69 0.48
CA TYR A 363 -7.29 -15.31 -0.14
C TYR A 363 -8.24 -14.69 0.90
N ARG A 364 -8.74 -13.48 0.61
CA ARG A 364 -9.53 -12.65 1.55
C ARG A 364 -8.78 -12.22 2.81
N VAL A 365 -7.45 -12.24 2.78
CA VAL A 365 -6.60 -11.59 3.78
C VAL A 365 -6.27 -10.18 3.28
N ASP A 366 -6.33 -9.19 4.16
CA ASP A 366 -6.08 -7.77 3.88
C ASP A 366 -5.24 -7.13 4.99
N ASP A 367 -4.55 -6.04 4.66
CA ASP A 367 -3.62 -5.32 5.54
C ASP A 367 -4.28 -4.35 6.53
N GLU A 368 -5.61 -4.20 6.46
CA GLU A 368 -6.39 -3.32 7.33
C GLU A 368 -6.89 -4.04 8.59
N SER A 369 -7.07 -5.35 8.52
CA SER A 369 -7.46 -6.20 9.64
C SER A 369 -6.27 -6.54 10.56
N LEU A 370 -6.38 -6.16 11.83
CA LEU A 370 -5.45 -6.62 12.87
C LEU A 370 -5.54 -8.13 13.09
N GLU A 371 -6.74 -8.70 13.00
CA GLU A 371 -6.99 -10.12 13.21
C GLU A 371 -6.26 -10.99 12.17
N HIS A 372 -6.26 -10.56 10.91
CA HIS A 372 -5.51 -11.20 9.84
C HIS A 372 -3.99 -11.21 10.10
N ARG A 373 -3.46 -10.14 10.70
CA ARG A 373 -2.04 -10.03 11.05
C ARG A 373 -1.68 -11.01 12.16
N LEU A 374 -2.48 -11.02 13.24
CA LEU A 374 -2.30 -11.91 14.37
C LEU A 374 -2.42 -13.38 13.95
N ALA A 375 -3.34 -13.71 13.04
CA ALA A 375 -3.47 -15.05 12.49
C ALA A 375 -2.20 -15.49 11.72
N LEU A 376 -1.62 -14.61 10.88
CA LEU A 376 -0.37 -14.95 10.20
C LEU A 376 0.79 -15.11 11.19
N GLU A 377 0.91 -14.24 12.19
CA GLU A 377 1.93 -14.35 13.24
C GLU A 377 1.80 -15.67 14.00
N ALA A 378 0.60 -16.01 14.46
CA ALA A 378 0.31 -17.28 15.14
C ALA A 378 0.60 -18.50 14.25
N ALA A 379 0.29 -18.44 12.96
CA ALA A 379 0.59 -19.51 12.01
C ALA A 379 2.10 -19.74 11.90
N LEU A 380 2.87 -18.65 11.74
CA LEU A 380 4.33 -18.71 11.67
C LEU A 380 4.96 -19.20 12.98
N GLU A 381 4.41 -18.82 14.13
CA GLU A 381 4.86 -19.31 15.46
C GLU A 381 4.51 -20.79 15.67
N GLY A 382 3.36 -21.24 15.17
CA GLY A 382 2.92 -22.63 15.19
C GLY A 382 3.68 -23.58 14.24
N GLY A 383 4.64 -23.06 13.47
CA GLY A 383 5.46 -23.86 12.56
C GLY A 383 4.93 -23.96 11.14
N ILE A 384 3.95 -23.15 10.75
CA ILE A 384 3.60 -23.00 9.33
C ILE A 384 4.72 -22.20 8.65
N ASN A 385 5.28 -22.73 7.56
CA ASN A 385 6.34 -22.07 6.83
C ASN A 385 6.04 -21.85 5.34
N LEU A 386 4.92 -22.34 4.83
CA LEU A 386 4.46 -22.03 3.48
C LEU A 386 3.35 -20.96 3.52
N ILE A 387 3.55 -19.89 2.76
CA ILE A 387 2.61 -18.77 2.63
C ILE A 387 2.23 -18.63 1.16
N ASP A 388 0.94 -18.68 0.88
CA ASP A 388 0.38 -18.60 -0.46
C ASP A 388 -0.42 -17.30 -0.65
N THR A 389 -0.12 -16.49 -1.66
CA THR A 389 -0.82 -15.23 -1.94
C THR A 389 -0.93 -14.98 -3.44
N SER A 390 -1.46 -13.83 -3.87
CA SER A 390 -1.66 -13.48 -5.27
C SER A 390 -1.74 -11.96 -5.44
N THR A 391 -1.33 -11.45 -6.59
CA THR A 391 -1.34 -10.00 -6.85
C THR A 391 -2.73 -9.37 -6.84
N ASN A 392 -3.78 -10.16 -7.10
CA ASN A 392 -5.16 -9.70 -7.13
C ASN A 392 -5.92 -9.85 -5.79
N TYR A 393 -5.36 -10.53 -4.79
CA TYR A 393 -6.05 -10.71 -3.51
C TYR A 393 -6.12 -9.36 -2.79
N THR A 394 -7.35 -8.90 -2.50
CA THR A 394 -7.63 -7.64 -1.78
C THR A 394 -6.86 -6.44 -2.35
N GLU A 395 -6.74 -6.39 -3.69
CA GLU A 395 -5.95 -5.36 -4.41
C GLU A 395 -4.51 -5.25 -3.91
N GLY A 396 -3.90 -6.42 -3.64
CA GLY A 396 -2.56 -6.55 -3.08
C GLY A 396 -2.48 -6.40 -1.56
N GLY A 397 -3.60 -6.29 -0.85
CA GLY A 397 -3.64 -6.19 0.62
C GLY A 397 -3.06 -7.41 1.31
N SER A 398 -3.31 -8.61 0.77
CA SER A 398 -2.69 -9.84 1.27
C SER A 398 -1.16 -9.77 1.21
N GLU A 399 -0.59 -9.33 0.09
CA GLU A 399 0.86 -9.19 -0.08
C GLU A 399 1.44 -8.11 0.84
N ARG A 400 0.74 -6.99 1.05
CA ARG A 400 1.16 -5.94 1.99
C ARG A 400 1.15 -6.42 3.43
N LEU A 401 0.14 -7.19 3.84
CA LEU A 401 0.07 -7.77 5.18
C LEU A 401 1.22 -8.75 5.41
N ILE A 402 1.43 -9.67 4.47
CA ILE A 402 2.52 -10.67 4.55
C ILE A 402 3.87 -9.95 4.61
N GLY A 403 4.11 -8.96 3.74
CA GLY A 403 5.33 -8.16 3.78
C GLY A 403 5.51 -7.42 5.12
N GLY A 404 4.43 -6.91 5.71
CA GLY A 404 4.42 -6.31 7.04
C GLY A 404 4.91 -7.26 8.13
N VAL A 405 4.37 -8.47 8.19
CA VAL A 405 4.77 -9.48 9.17
C VAL A 405 6.21 -9.96 8.92
N LEU A 406 6.59 -10.21 7.67
CA LEU A 406 7.95 -10.66 7.33
C LEU A 406 9.02 -9.63 7.72
N ARG A 407 8.71 -8.32 7.64
CA ARG A 407 9.62 -7.24 8.10
C ARG A 407 9.89 -7.25 9.60
N LEU A 408 8.97 -7.80 10.40
CA LEU A 408 9.18 -7.98 11.85
C LEU A 408 10.05 -9.21 12.16
N HIS A 409 10.15 -10.15 11.21
CA HIS A 409 10.90 -11.40 11.35
C HIS A 409 11.90 -11.67 10.21
N PRO A 410 12.77 -10.70 9.84
CA PRO A 410 13.63 -10.83 8.65
C PRO A 410 14.60 -12.01 8.74
N LYS A 411 14.98 -12.43 9.96
CA LYS A 411 15.85 -13.59 10.21
C LYS A 411 15.21 -14.92 9.82
N ARG A 412 13.89 -14.98 9.71
CA ARG A 412 13.15 -16.19 9.33
C ARG A 412 13.00 -16.34 7.82
N ARG A 413 13.42 -15.36 7.00
CA ARG A 413 13.18 -15.37 5.54
C ARG A 413 13.63 -16.67 4.86
N GLU A 414 14.76 -17.24 5.28
CA GLU A 414 15.29 -18.47 4.71
C GLU A 414 14.48 -19.73 5.09
N GLU A 415 13.70 -19.67 6.16
CA GLU A 415 12.83 -20.76 6.62
C GLU A 415 11.45 -20.75 5.96
N LEU A 416 11.06 -19.61 5.39
CA LEU A 416 9.71 -19.35 4.89
C LEU A 416 9.65 -19.44 3.37
N VAL A 417 8.72 -20.23 2.84
CA VAL A 417 8.46 -20.39 1.42
C VAL A 417 7.25 -19.54 1.02
N VAL A 418 7.49 -18.50 0.21
CA VAL A 418 6.46 -17.58 -0.27
C VAL A 418 6.09 -17.91 -1.71
N VAL A 419 4.83 -18.29 -1.92
CA VAL A 419 4.22 -18.56 -3.22
C VAL A 419 3.33 -17.38 -3.57
N SER A 420 3.58 -16.71 -4.69
CA SER A 420 2.66 -15.71 -5.26
C SER A 420 2.19 -16.11 -6.65
N LYS A 421 1.21 -15.40 -7.20
CA LYS A 421 0.56 -15.72 -8.48
C LYS A 421 0.28 -14.47 -9.28
N ALA A 422 0.41 -14.58 -10.59
CA ALA A 422 0.12 -13.50 -11.55
C ALA A 422 -0.76 -14.01 -12.69
N GLY A 423 -1.70 -13.18 -13.16
CA GLY A 423 -2.57 -13.51 -14.28
C GLY A 423 -3.81 -12.62 -14.39
N TYR A 424 -4.39 -12.25 -13.24
CA TYR A 424 -5.60 -11.44 -13.19
C TYR A 424 -5.36 -9.95 -13.45
N VAL A 425 -6.22 -9.35 -14.27
CA VAL A 425 -6.28 -7.91 -14.53
C VAL A 425 -7.63 -7.39 -14.00
N GLN A 426 -7.62 -6.92 -12.75
CA GLN A 426 -8.78 -6.46 -11.98
C GLN A 426 -8.39 -5.27 -11.09
N GLY A 427 -9.37 -4.51 -10.59
CA GLY A 427 -9.13 -3.37 -9.71
C GLY A 427 -8.16 -2.36 -10.33
N SER A 428 -7.19 -1.89 -9.55
CA SER A 428 -6.13 -0.98 -10.05
C SER A 428 -5.35 -1.48 -11.28
N ASN A 429 -5.18 -2.80 -11.46
CA ASN A 429 -4.54 -3.34 -12.67
C ASN A 429 -5.42 -3.14 -13.92
N LEU A 430 -6.75 -3.17 -13.75
CA LEU A 430 -7.70 -2.91 -14.83
C LEU A 430 -7.64 -1.43 -15.26
N ASP A 431 -7.51 -0.51 -14.31
CA ASP A 431 -7.35 0.92 -14.60
C ASP A 431 -6.08 1.19 -15.40
N VAL A 432 -4.97 0.55 -15.02
CA VAL A 432 -3.70 0.62 -15.78
C VAL A 432 -3.86 0.05 -17.18
N ALA A 433 -4.49 -1.12 -17.32
CA ALA A 433 -4.70 -1.74 -18.63
C ALA A 433 -5.57 -0.87 -19.55
N ARG A 434 -6.64 -0.27 -19.01
CA ARG A 434 -7.51 0.67 -19.74
C ARG A 434 -6.76 1.94 -20.16
N ALA A 435 -5.95 2.51 -19.26
CA ALA A 435 -5.14 3.68 -19.58
C ALA A 435 -4.14 3.39 -20.70
N ARG A 436 -3.52 2.21 -20.68
CA ARG A 436 -2.61 1.74 -21.73
C ARG A 436 -3.30 1.53 -23.07
N GLU A 437 -4.51 0.95 -23.07
CA GLU A 437 -5.35 0.86 -24.28
C GLU A 437 -5.65 2.23 -24.87
N GLN A 438 -6.02 3.21 -24.04
CA GLN A 438 -6.30 4.59 -24.48
C GLN A 438 -5.07 5.29 -25.07
N LEU A 439 -3.86 4.95 -24.59
CA LEU A 439 -2.59 5.46 -25.10
C LEU A 439 -2.08 4.69 -26.34
N GLY A 440 -2.83 3.70 -26.83
CA GLY A 440 -2.44 2.88 -27.98
C GLY A 440 -1.32 1.87 -27.69
N GLN A 441 -1.11 1.51 -26.42
CA GLN A 441 -0.05 0.59 -25.96
C GLN A 441 -0.61 -0.57 -25.09
N PRO A 442 -1.63 -1.31 -25.55
CA PRO A 442 -2.23 -2.40 -24.77
C PRO A 442 -1.21 -3.48 -24.44
N TYR A 443 -1.41 -4.20 -23.34
CA TYR A 443 -0.68 -5.43 -23.09
C TYR A 443 -1.00 -6.44 -24.19
N GLN A 444 0.03 -7.10 -24.72
CA GLN A 444 -0.15 -8.17 -25.69
C GLN A 444 -0.87 -9.36 -25.04
N ASP A 445 -1.61 -10.11 -25.85
CA ASP A 445 -2.35 -11.32 -25.45
C ASP A 445 -3.36 -11.12 -24.30
N LEU A 446 -3.76 -9.89 -24.01
CA LEU A 446 -4.78 -9.57 -23.03
C LEU A 446 -6.14 -10.21 -23.40
N VAL A 447 -6.75 -10.89 -22.43
CA VAL A 447 -8.05 -11.57 -22.56
C VAL A 447 -9.09 -10.82 -21.74
N GLN A 448 -10.14 -10.35 -22.39
CA GLN A 448 -11.26 -9.64 -21.75
C GLN A 448 -12.45 -10.60 -21.56
N TYR A 449 -12.35 -11.50 -20.57
CA TYR A 449 -13.34 -12.55 -20.35
C TYR A 449 -14.73 -12.02 -20.00
N GLN A 450 -14.83 -11.08 -19.05
CA GLN A 450 -16.08 -10.37 -18.75
C GLN A 450 -15.79 -8.97 -18.20
N GLU A 451 -16.84 -8.16 -18.02
CA GLU A 451 -16.70 -6.83 -17.44
C GLU A 451 -16.07 -6.90 -16.04
N GLY A 452 -15.00 -6.14 -15.82
CA GLY A 452 -14.27 -6.13 -14.55
C GLY A 452 -13.33 -7.33 -14.30
N LEU A 453 -13.24 -8.29 -15.23
CA LEU A 453 -12.39 -9.47 -15.08
C LEU A 453 -11.67 -9.81 -16.39
N TRP A 454 -10.43 -9.36 -16.47
CA TRP A 454 -9.50 -9.61 -17.57
C TRP A 454 -8.35 -10.53 -17.12
N HIS A 455 -7.61 -11.09 -18.08
CA HIS A 455 -6.49 -11.98 -17.83
C HIS A 455 -5.33 -11.73 -18.80
N CYS A 456 -4.09 -11.84 -18.32
CA CYS A 456 -2.90 -11.77 -19.16
C CYS A 456 -1.78 -12.63 -18.57
N MET A 457 -1.07 -13.37 -19.43
CA MET A 457 0.16 -14.10 -19.06
C MET A 457 1.35 -13.75 -19.96
N HIS A 458 1.26 -12.63 -20.67
CA HIS A 458 2.34 -12.14 -21.52
C HIS A 458 3.53 -11.67 -20.66
N PRO A 459 4.80 -11.89 -21.07
CA PRO A 459 5.99 -11.50 -20.30
C PRO A 459 5.99 -10.05 -19.80
N GLU A 460 5.55 -9.09 -20.61
CA GLU A 460 5.47 -7.68 -20.22
C GLU A 460 4.57 -7.46 -18.99
N PHE A 461 3.41 -8.12 -18.97
CA PHE A 461 2.49 -8.05 -17.84
C PHE A 461 3.05 -8.78 -16.62
N LEU A 462 3.61 -9.98 -16.81
CA LEU A 462 4.21 -10.76 -15.72
C LEU A 462 5.37 -10.01 -15.05
N ALA A 463 6.18 -9.27 -15.81
CA ALA A 463 7.25 -8.42 -15.28
C ALA A 463 6.71 -7.30 -14.37
N ASP A 464 5.67 -6.57 -14.83
CA ASP A 464 5.01 -5.54 -14.02
C ASP A 464 4.39 -6.13 -12.74
N GLN A 465 3.74 -7.28 -12.86
CA GLN A 465 3.12 -7.94 -11.71
C GLN A 465 4.14 -8.42 -10.68
N LEU A 466 5.27 -9.00 -11.11
CA LEU A 466 6.36 -9.41 -10.21
C LEU A 466 6.98 -8.19 -9.51
N GLU A 467 7.19 -7.08 -10.21
CA GLU A 467 7.74 -5.87 -9.61
C GLU A 467 6.83 -5.35 -8.49
N ARG A 468 5.52 -5.23 -8.76
CA ARG A 468 4.55 -4.80 -7.74
C ARG A 468 4.41 -5.79 -6.59
N CYS A 469 4.44 -7.09 -6.89
CA CYS A 469 4.42 -8.17 -5.91
C CYS A 469 5.59 -8.05 -4.92
N THR A 470 6.82 -7.96 -5.44
CA THR A 470 8.03 -7.82 -4.63
C THR A 470 8.06 -6.54 -3.81
N MET A 471 7.53 -5.43 -4.34
CA MET A 471 7.34 -4.19 -3.58
C MET A 471 6.38 -4.38 -2.39
N ARG A 472 5.20 -4.97 -2.61
CA ARG A 472 4.18 -5.18 -1.57
C ARG A 472 4.63 -6.16 -0.50
N LEU A 473 5.24 -7.28 -0.90
CA LEU A 473 5.84 -8.26 0.00
C LEU A 473 7.11 -7.75 0.67
N SER A 474 7.73 -6.68 0.16
CA SER A 474 9.06 -6.22 0.57
C SER A 474 10.11 -7.33 0.49
N LEU A 475 10.10 -8.13 -0.58
CA LEU A 475 11.03 -9.24 -0.79
C LEU A 475 11.89 -8.98 -2.03
N ALA A 476 13.18 -9.29 -1.95
CA ALA A 476 14.06 -9.23 -3.11
C ALA A 476 13.75 -10.38 -4.10
N LYS A 477 13.26 -11.51 -3.58
CA LYS A 477 12.97 -12.74 -4.33
C LYS A 477 11.68 -13.40 -3.82
N VAL A 478 10.85 -13.87 -4.76
CA VAL A 478 9.71 -14.75 -4.48
C VAL A 478 10.14 -16.21 -4.65
N ASP A 479 9.76 -17.11 -3.76
CA ASP A 479 10.27 -18.50 -3.84
C ASP A 479 9.62 -19.27 -4.99
N VAL A 480 8.31 -19.09 -5.18
CA VAL A 480 7.56 -19.69 -6.30
C VAL A 480 6.59 -18.68 -6.89
N LEU A 481 6.62 -18.50 -8.22
CA LEU A 481 5.62 -17.71 -8.95
C LEU A 481 4.73 -18.61 -9.81
N LEU A 482 3.41 -18.58 -9.59
CA LEU A 482 2.45 -19.34 -10.39
C LEU A 482 1.77 -18.47 -11.45
N LEU A 483 1.56 -19.02 -12.65
CA LEU A 483 0.55 -18.49 -13.57
C LEU A 483 -0.84 -18.78 -12.99
N HIS A 484 -1.65 -17.75 -12.79
CA HIS A 484 -2.95 -17.86 -12.14
C HIS A 484 -4.05 -18.06 -13.18
N ASN A 485 -4.67 -19.24 -13.17
CA ASN A 485 -5.80 -19.64 -14.02
C ASN A 485 -5.62 -19.30 -15.51
N PRO A 486 -4.55 -19.79 -16.18
CA PRO A 486 -4.33 -19.51 -17.59
C PRO A 486 -5.48 -19.98 -18.49
N GLU A 487 -6.31 -20.95 -18.04
CA GLU A 487 -7.52 -21.43 -18.74
C GLU A 487 -8.56 -20.34 -19.07
N TYR A 488 -8.47 -19.14 -18.48
CA TYR A 488 -9.35 -18.02 -18.81
C TYR A 488 -9.30 -17.64 -20.30
N PHE A 489 -8.17 -17.88 -20.97
CA PHE A 489 -8.08 -17.78 -22.42
C PHE A 489 -9.01 -18.78 -23.14
N LEU A 490 -9.04 -20.04 -22.70
CA LEU A 490 -9.91 -21.07 -23.29
C LEU A 490 -11.39 -20.79 -23.01
N LEU A 491 -11.69 -20.27 -21.82
CA LEU A 491 -13.04 -19.84 -21.45
C LEU A 491 -13.55 -18.70 -22.37
N ASP A 492 -12.73 -17.68 -22.59
CA ASP A 492 -13.04 -16.58 -23.51
C ASP A 492 -13.19 -17.07 -24.96
N ALA A 493 -12.29 -17.94 -25.43
CA ALA A 493 -12.35 -18.52 -26.76
C ALA A 493 -13.65 -19.33 -26.99
N LYS A 494 -14.11 -20.08 -25.97
CA LYS A 494 -15.38 -20.81 -26.00
C LYS A 494 -16.57 -19.86 -26.12
N GLN A 495 -16.59 -18.78 -25.32
CA GLN A 495 -17.69 -17.80 -25.32
C GLN A 495 -17.79 -17.00 -26.63
N LYS A 496 -16.66 -16.71 -27.29
CA LYS A 496 -16.62 -16.00 -28.57
C LYS A 496 -16.94 -16.88 -29.79
N GLY A 497 -17.49 -18.08 -29.58
CA GLY A 497 -17.91 -18.99 -30.64
C GLY A 497 -16.80 -19.87 -31.22
N GLY A 498 -15.70 -20.07 -30.48
CA GLY A 498 -14.61 -20.97 -30.86
C GLY A 498 -15.09 -22.42 -31.00
N THR A 499 -15.29 -22.87 -32.24
CA THR A 499 -15.67 -24.26 -32.55
C THR A 499 -14.46 -25.17 -32.81
N ASP A 500 -13.26 -24.59 -32.97
CA ASP A 500 -12.01 -25.32 -33.18
C ASP A 500 -11.15 -25.36 -31.91
N LEU A 501 -11.34 -26.42 -31.13
CA LEU A 501 -10.57 -26.71 -29.93
C LEU A 501 -9.08 -26.89 -30.21
N THR A 502 -8.71 -27.43 -31.38
CA THR A 502 -7.31 -27.67 -31.74
C THR A 502 -6.58 -26.35 -31.95
N ALA A 503 -7.19 -25.41 -32.68
CA ALA A 503 -6.63 -24.07 -32.85
C ALA A 503 -6.52 -23.31 -31.52
N ALA A 504 -7.55 -23.36 -30.68
CA ALA A 504 -7.51 -22.74 -29.36
C ALA A 504 -6.39 -23.31 -28.48
N ARG A 505 -6.22 -24.64 -28.45
CA ARG A 505 -5.13 -25.29 -27.70
C ARG A 505 -3.75 -24.94 -28.24
N ALA A 506 -3.59 -24.82 -29.56
CA ALA A 506 -2.32 -24.42 -30.15
C ALA A 506 -1.91 -22.98 -29.76
N GLU A 507 -2.86 -22.05 -29.73
CA GLU A 507 -2.61 -20.68 -29.27
C GLU A 507 -2.36 -20.63 -27.75
N PHE A 508 -3.08 -21.45 -26.97
CA PHE A 508 -2.84 -21.58 -25.54
C PHE A 508 -1.42 -22.08 -25.24
N ASP A 509 -0.97 -23.12 -25.95
CA ASP A 509 0.39 -23.65 -25.86
C ASP A 509 1.44 -22.58 -26.22
N ARG A 510 1.22 -21.80 -27.28
CA ARG A 510 2.14 -20.71 -27.67
C ARG A 510 2.31 -19.70 -26.55
N ARG A 511 1.20 -19.28 -25.92
CA ARG A 511 1.21 -18.31 -24.81
C ARG A 511 1.89 -18.89 -23.57
N LEU A 512 1.64 -20.17 -23.24
CA LEU A 512 2.31 -20.86 -22.14
C LEU A 512 3.81 -20.99 -22.38
N GLU A 513 4.23 -21.37 -23.58
CA GLU A 513 5.64 -21.47 -23.96
C GLU A 513 6.36 -20.13 -23.79
N GLN A 514 5.73 -19.03 -24.24
CA GLN A 514 6.25 -17.68 -24.06
C GLN A 514 6.36 -17.27 -22.58
N ALA A 515 5.33 -17.57 -21.78
CA ALA A 515 5.34 -17.30 -20.35
C ALA A 515 6.41 -18.13 -19.62
N PHE A 516 6.55 -19.42 -19.93
CA PHE A 516 7.55 -20.30 -19.33
C PHE A 516 8.97 -19.89 -19.68
N ALA A 517 9.22 -19.44 -20.92
CA ALA A 517 10.53 -18.92 -21.30
C ALA A 517 10.94 -17.70 -20.46
N PHE A 518 10.00 -16.78 -20.27
CA PHE A 518 10.22 -15.62 -19.41
C PHE A 518 10.41 -16.00 -17.93
N LEU A 519 9.66 -16.97 -17.42
CA LEU A 519 9.81 -17.44 -16.03
C LEU A 519 11.17 -18.11 -15.80
N GLU A 520 11.71 -18.86 -16.77
CA GLU A 520 13.07 -19.40 -16.72
C GLU A 520 14.14 -18.28 -16.70
N GLU A 521 13.92 -17.20 -17.44
CA GLU A 521 14.79 -16.00 -17.38
C GLU A 521 14.78 -15.38 -15.97
N LEU A 522 13.60 -15.22 -15.36
CA LEU A 522 13.47 -14.69 -14.00
C LEU A 522 14.13 -15.59 -12.94
N VAL A 523 14.11 -16.91 -13.13
CA VAL A 523 14.86 -17.84 -12.27
C VAL A 523 16.36 -17.63 -12.42
N LYS A 524 16.85 -17.51 -13.66
CA LYS A 524 18.27 -17.26 -13.96
C LYS A 524 18.76 -15.93 -13.37
N GLU A 525 17.91 -14.91 -13.36
CA GLU A 525 18.16 -13.61 -12.72
C GLU A 525 18.10 -13.67 -11.19
N GLY A 526 17.60 -14.77 -10.61
CA GLY A 526 17.44 -14.94 -9.17
C GLY A 526 16.25 -14.17 -8.58
N ARG A 527 15.37 -13.62 -9.43
CA ARG A 527 14.16 -12.89 -8.99
C ARG A 527 13.06 -13.82 -8.46
N ILE A 528 13.02 -15.04 -8.99
CA ILE A 528 12.18 -16.12 -8.47
C ILE A 528 13.00 -17.40 -8.26
N GLY A 529 12.54 -18.31 -7.40
CA GLY A 529 13.20 -19.61 -7.19
C GLY A 529 12.73 -20.68 -8.17
N PHE A 530 11.41 -20.84 -8.27
CA PHE A 530 10.73 -21.78 -9.14
C PHE A 530 9.46 -21.14 -9.71
N TYR A 531 8.84 -21.82 -10.68
CA TYR A 531 7.55 -21.40 -11.19
C TYR A 531 6.59 -22.57 -11.35
N GLY A 532 5.33 -22.23 -11.63
CA GLY A 532 4.24 -23.19 -11.66
C GLY A 532 2.97 -22.65 -12.29
N VAL A 533 1.90 -23.44 -12.19
CA VAL A 533 0.56 -23.07 -12.67
C VAL A 533 -0.46 -23.38 -11.59
N SER A 534 -1.34 -22.41 -11.32
CA SER A 534 -2.57 -22.59 -10.55
C SER A 534 -3.72 -22.68 -11.54
N SER A 535 -4.49 -23.76 -11.50
CA SER A 535 -5.60 -23.99 -12.43
C SER A 535 -6.74 -24.71 -11.71
N ASN A 536 -7.97 -24.30 -11.99
CA ASN A 536 -9.16 -24.98 -11.46
C ASN A 536 -9.55 -26.21 -12.29
N THR A 537 -8.94 -26.39 -13.47
CA THR A 537 -9.37 -27.38 -14.46
C THR A 537 -8.33 -28.48 -14.69
N PHE A 538 -7.35 -28.64 -13.81
CA PHE A 538 -6.34 -29.69 -13.94
C PHE A 538 -6.94 -31.10 -13.90
N ALA A 539 -7.98 -31.29 -13.08
CA ALA A 539 -8.69 -32.56 -12.94
C ALA A 539 -9.89 -32.70 -13.90
N ALA A 540 -10.11 -31.73 -14.79
CA ALA A 540 -11.21 -31.77 -15.74
C ALA A 540 -10.97 -32.82 -16.84
N PRO A 541 -12.02 -33.44 -17.41
CA PRO A 541 -11.89 -34.37 -18.52
C PRO A 541 -11.14 -33.78 -19.71
N ALA A 542 -10.24 -34.55 -20.33
CA ALA A 542 -9.35 -34.07 -21.38
C ALA A 542 -10.08 -33.62 -22.67
N ASP A 543 -11.33 -34.01 -22.87
CA ASP A 543 -12.21 -33.59 -23.96
C ASP A 543 -12.99 -32.30 -23.65
N GLU A 544 -12.99 -31.84 -22.41
CA GLU A 544 -13.58 -30.55 -22.05
C GLU A 544 -12.78 -29.40 -22.68
N PHE A 545 -13.50 -28.43 -23.26
CA PHE A 545 -12.89 -27.32 -24.01
C PHE A 545 -11.93 -26.49 -23.15
N THR A 546 -12.25 -26.35 -21.86
CA THR A 546 -11.55 -25.52 -20.89
C THR A 546 -10.54 -26.29 -20.05
N ALA A 547 -10.41 -27.61 -20.23
CA ALA A 547 -9.47 -28.42 -19.49
C ALA A 547 -8.01 -28.04 -19.78
N THR A 548 -7.21 -27.95 -18.72
CA THR A 548 -5.77 -27.70 -18.78
C THR A 548 -5.02 -29.01 -18.69
N SER A 549 -4.10 -29.26 -19.63
CA SER A 549 -3.33 -30.52 -19.65
C SER A 549 -2.01 -30.36 -18.89
N PHE A 550 -1.91 -31.01 -17.73
CA PHE A 550 -0.67 -31.09 -16.96
C PHE A 550 0.48 -31.71 -17.76
N ALA A 551 0.22 -32.85 -18.41
CA ALA A 551 1.20 -33.51 -19.27
C ALA A 551 1.74 -32.56 -20.34
N ARG A 552 0.86 -31.78 -20.97
CA ARG A 552 1.26 -30.79 -21.98
C ARG A 552 2.09 -29.65 -21.40
N MET A 553 1.71 -29.10 -20.24
CA MET A 553 2.50 -28.07 -19.57
C MET A 553 3.90 -28.58 -19.21
N LEU A 554 4.01 -29.83 -18.75
CA LEU A 554 5.31 -30.45 -18.45
C LEU A 554 6.17 -30.62 -19.71
N GLU A 555 5.58 -31.02 -20.84
CA GLU A 555 6.27 -31.06 -22.14
C GLU A 555 6.79 -29.68 -22.56
N LEU A 556 5.96 -28.63 -22.43
CA LEU A 556 6.35 -27.27 -22.76
C LEU A 556 7.47 -26.76 -21.84
N ALA A 557 7.41 -27.05 -20.53
CA ALA A 557 8.46 -26.70 -19.59
C ALA A 557 9.79 -27.39 -19.97
N LYS A 558 9.77 -28.67 -20.34
CA LYS A 558 10.96 -29.39 -20.82
C LYS A 558 11.48 -28.85 -22.16
N LYS A 559 10.58 -28.45 -23.06
CA LYS A 559 10.94 -27.84 -24.35
C LYS A 559 11.70 -26.52 -24.13
N VAL A 560 11.26 -25.72 -23.16
CA VAL A 560 11.82 -24.39 -22.87
C VAL A 560 13.09 -24.47 -22.00
N GLY A 561 13.02 -25.15 -20.86
CA GLY A 561 14.08 -25.19 -19.85
C GLY A 561 14.97 -26.44 -19.88
N GLY A 562 14.71 -27.39 -20.78
CA GLY A 562 15.38 -28.70 -20.81
C GLY A 562 15.01 -29.59 -19.61
N GLU A 563 15.79 -30.65 -19.36
CA GLU A 563 15.57 -31.53 -18.18
C GLU A 563 15.83 -30.81 -16.84
N GLY A 564 16.56 -29.69 -16.87
CA GLY A 564 16.83 -28.83 -15.71
C GLY A 564 15.79 -27.74 -15.46
N HIS A 565 14.62 -27.78 -16.12
CA HIS A 565 13.59 -26.75 -15.99
C HIS A 565 13.12 -26.54 -14.54
N HIS A 566 12.71 -25.31 -14.23
CA HIS A 566 12.29 -24.86 -12.91
C HIS A 566 10.76 -24.86 -12.70
N PHE A 567 9.99 -25.34 -13.68
CA PHE A 567 8.57 -25.71 -13.46
C PHE A 567 8.49 -26.82 -12.40
N ALA A 568 8.01 -26.47 -11.21
CA ALA A 568 8.12 -27.33 -10.03
C ALA A 568 6.83 -27.47 -9.21
N VAL A 569 5.86 -26.56 -9.38
CA VAL A 569 4.68 -26.49 -8.51
C VAL A 569 3.40 -26.40 -9.34
N VAL A 570 2.39 -27.18 -8.98
CA VAL A 570 1.03 -27.02 -9.49
C VAL A 570 0.08 -26.81 -8.33
N GLN A 571 -0.95 -25.99 -8.57
CA GLN A 571 -1.99 -25.73 -7.59
C GLN A 571 -3.37 -26.01 -8.19
N THR A 572 -4.20 -26.76 -7.47
CA THR A 572 -5.57 -27.10 -7.89
C THR A 572 -6.49 -27.22 -6.68
N PRO A 573 -7.80 -27.00 -6.85
CA PRO A 573 -8.79 -27.32 -5.83
C PRO A 573 -8.81 -28.82 -5.49
N LEU A 574 -8.89 -29.14 -4.21
CA LEU A 574 -9.17 -30.49 -3.71
C LEU A 574 -9.78 -30.40 -2.31
N ASN A 575 -10.95 -31.02 -2.12
CA ASN A 575 -11.64 -31.11 -0.83
C ASN A 575 -12.45 -32.40 -0.74
N LEU A 576 -13.12 -32.63 0.40
CA LEU A 576 -13.87 -33.87 0.65
C LEU A 576 -15.01 -34.14 -0.34
N LEU A 577 -15.54 -33.10 -1.00
CA LEU A 577 -16.74 -33.18 -1.83
C LEU A 577 -16.46 -32.97 -3.33
N GLU A 578 -15.29 -32.41 -3.67
CA GLU A 578 -14.70 -32.28 -5.00
C GLU A 578 -13.37 -33.09 -5.05
N PRO A 579 -13.44 -34.44 -5.14
CA PRO A 579 -12.29 -35.32 -5.02
C PRO A 579 -11.51 -35.53 -6.33
N GLU A 580 -11.90 -34.89 -7.43
CA GLU A 580 -11.42 -35.20 -8.79
C GLU A 580 -9.90 -35.14 -8.91
N ALA A 581 -9.25 -34.18 -8.22
CA ALA A 581 -7.79 -34.06 -8.22
C ALA A 581 -7.07 -35.20 -7.47
N ALA A 582 -7.74 -35.87 -6.52
CA ALA A 582 -7.20 -37.06 -5.86
C ALA A 582 -7.28 -38.30 -6.77
N GLU A 583 -8.14 -38.29 -7.78
CA GLU A 583 -8.37 -39.38 -8.72
C GLU A 583 -7.41 -39.30 -9.92
N GLY A 584 -6.16 -39.68 -9.70
CA GLY A 584 -5.16 -39.84 -10.77
C GLY A 584 -4.27 -38.63 -11.00
N PHE A 585 -4.81 -37.41 -11.00
CA PHE A 585 -4.00 -36.19 -11.20
C PHE A 585 -2.88 -36.06 -10.15
N SER A 586 -3.19 -36.27 -8.88
CA SER A 586 -2.21 -36.25 -7.79
C SER A 586 -1.04 -37.24 -8.00
N ALA A 587 -1.34 -38.45 -8.49
CA ALA A 587 -0.34 -39.48 -8.79
C ALA A 587 0.52 -39.11 -10.01
N GLU A 588 -0.04 -38.42 -11.02
CA GLU A 588 0.73 -37.90 -12.15
C GLU A 588 1.74 -36.83 -11.73
N VAL A 589 1.32 -35.91 -10.86
CA VAL A 589 2.19 -34.86 -10.30
C VAL A 589 3.31 -35.47 -9.45
N GLU A 590 2.97 -36.45 -8.60
CA GLU A 590 3.94 -37.18 -7.78
C GLU A 590 4.98 -37.91 -8.64
N LYS A 591 4.52 -38.63 -9.67
CA LYS A 591 5.40 -39.34 -10.60
C LYS A 591 6.35 -38.40 -11.36
N ALA A 592 5.90 -37.18 -11.65
CA ALA A 592 6.72 -36.15 -12.27
C ALA A 592 7.70 -35.49 -11.28
N GLY A 593 7.58 -35.76 -9.98
CA GLY A 593 8.39 -35.15 -8.92
C GLY A 593 8.07 -33.69 -8.66
N LEU A 594 6.88 -33.22 -9.04
CA LEU A 594 6.43 -31.85 -8.80
C LEU A 594 5.67 -31.76 -7.48
N ALA A 595 5.57 -30.54 -6.93
CA ALA A 595 4.77 -30.28 -5.74
C ALA A 595 3.32 -30.04 -6.14
N LEU A 596 2.39 -30.70 -5.43
CA LEU A 596 0.97 -30.38 -5.48
C LEU A 596 0.58 -29.54 -4.25
N LEU A 597 0.20 -28.29 -4.50
CA LEU A 597 -0.47 -27.44 -3.51
C LEU A 597 -1.97 -27.51 -3.73
N VAL A 598 -2.75 -27.69 -2.67
CA VAL A 598 -4.21 -27.77 -2.81
C VAL A 598 -4.88 -26.59 -2.13
N ASN A 599 -5.82 -25.96 -2.82
CA ASN A 599 -6.61 -24.85 -2.30
C ASN A 599 -8.08 -25.26 -2.13
N ARG A 600 -8.84 -24.39 -1.44
CA ARG A 600 -10.25 -24.62 -1.09
C ARG A 600 -10.53 -25.94 -0.34
N PRO A 601 -9.67 -26.38 0.61
CA PRO A 601 -9.86 -27.67 1.29
C PRO A 601 -11.16 -27.76 2.11
N LEU A 602 -11.72 -26.60 2.49
CA LEU A 602 -12.88 -26.50 3.38
C LEU A 602 -14.04 -25.70 2.77
N ASN A 603 -13.91 -25.28 1.51
CA ASN A 603 -14.92 -24.49 0.79
C ASN A 603 -15.29 -25.21 -0.49
N CYS A 604 -16.31 -26.06 -0.41
CA CYS A 604 -16.69 -26.98 -1.47
C CYS A 604 -17.83 -26.39 -2.30
N PHE A 605 -17.82 -26.63 -3.61
CA PHE A 605 -18.95 -26.29 -4.48
C PHE A 605 -19.74 -27.54 -4.84
N VAL A 606 -20.98 -27.63 -4.37
CA VAL A 606 -21.89 -28.73 -4.70
C VAL A 606 -23.13 -28.15 -5.38
N GLN A 607 -23.37 -28.54 -6.63
CA GLN A 607 -24.46 -27.99 -7.46
C GLN A 607 -24.54 -26.45 -7.46
N GLN A 608 -23.40 -25.76 -7.58
CA GLN A 608 -23.27 -24.29 -7.51
C GLN A 608 -23.53 -23.66 -6.12
N THR A 609 -23.76 -24.47 -5.08
CA THR A 609 -23.90 -24.00 -3.70
C THR A 609 -22.58 -24.18 -2.96
N LEU A 610 -22.16 -23.14 -2.23
CA LEU A 610 -20.98 -23.20 -1.39
C LEU A 610 -21.32 -23.93 -0.08
N VAL A 611 -20.57 -24.99 0.21
CA VAL A 611 -20.62 -25.76 1.45
C VAL A 611 -19.30 -25.59 2.18
N ARG A 612 -19.35 -25.11 3.43
CA ARG A 612 -18.17 -24.92 4.26
C ARG A 612 -18.03 -26.09 5.24
N LEU A 613 -16.88 -26.74 5.25
CA LEU A 613 -16.55 -27.85 6.13
C LEU A 613 -15.94 -27.30 7.42
N ALA A 614 -16.79 -26.90 8.36
CA ALA A 614 -16.40 -26.39 9.67
C ALA A 614 -17.47 -26.72 10.72
N ASP A 615 -17.09 -26.69 11.99
CA ASP A 615 -18.06 -26.80 13.08
C ASP A 615 -18.66 -25.43 13.34
N PHE A 616 -19.97 -25.40 13.60
CA PHE A 616 -20.72 -24.20 13.88
C PHE A 616 -21.40 -24.34 15.23
N GLU A 617 -21.16 -23.40 16.13
CA GLU A 617 -21.86 -23.33 17.42
C GLU A 617 -23.10 -22.44 17.27
N SER A 618 -24.28 -23.00 17.52
CA SER A 618 -25.55 -22.28 17.53
C SER A 618 -26.01 -22.00 18.97
N GLU A 619 -26.76 -20.93 19.19
CA GLU A 619 -27.37 -20.67 20.49
C GLU A 619 -28.47 -21.71 20.81
N GLU A 620 -28.70 -22.00 22.11
CA GLU A 620 -29.77 -22.93 22.53
C GLU A 620 -31.17 -22.36 22.25
N GLU A 621 -31.34 -21.04 22.33
CA GLU A 621 -32.63 -20.37 22.15
C GLU A 621 -32.94 -20.19 20.66
N GLU A 622 -34.19 -20.46 20.22
CA GLU A 622 -34.55 -20.26 18.82
C GLU A 622 -34.65 -18.76 18.49
N PRO A 623 -34.05 -18.32 17.36
CA PRO A 623 -34.14 -16.93 16.94
C PRO A 623 -35.60 -16.56 16.65
N ASN A 624 -36.02 -15.36 17.08
CA ASN A 624 -37.39 -14.88 16.91
C ASN A 624 -37.42 -13.68 15.97
N LEU A 625 -37.07 -13.95 14.71
CA LEU A 625 -36.95 -12.95 13.67
C LEU A 625 -38.21 -12.10 13.51
N ASP A 626 -39.41 -12.70 13.62
CA ASP A 626 -40.68 -11.97 13.53
C ASP A 626 -40.83 -10.92 14.63
N LYS A 627 -40.41 -11.22 15.86
CA LYS A 627 -40.42 -10.29 16.98
C LYS A 627 -39.42 -9.14 16.74
N SER A 628 -38.21 -9.45 16.30
CA SER A 628 -37.17 -8.45 16.04
C SER A 628 -37.52 -7.55 14.87
N LEU A 629 -38.03 -8.11 13.76
CA LEU A 629 -38.52 -7.35 12.61
C LEU A 629 -39.70 -6.44 13.00
N LYS A 630 -40.58 -6.88 13.89
CA LYS A 630 -41.68 -6.06 14.40
C LYS A 630 -41.17 -4.87 15.22
N ALA A 631 -40.22 -5.09 16.14
CA ALA A 631 -39.63 -4.02 16.94
C ALA A 631 -38.87 -3.00 16.07
N MET A 632 -38.17 -3.50 15.04
CA MET A 632 -37.52 -2.66 14.04
C MET A 632 -38.52 -1.82 13.25
N ALA A 633 -39.60 -2.42 12.74
CA ALA A 633 -40.66 -1.71 12.02
C ALA A 633 -41.36 -0.64 12.88
N GLU A 634 -41.52 -0.88 14.19
CA GLU A 634 -42.04 0.11 15.14
C GLU A 634 -41.11 1.34 15.25
N ALA A 635 -39.80 1.12 15.32
CA ALA A 635 -38.82 2.21 15.30
C ALA A 635 -38.80 2.95 13.94
N GLU A 636 -38.98 2.26 12.81
CA GLU A 636 -39.10 2.90 11.49
C GLU A 636 -40.38 3.77 11.38
N ASN A 637 -41.49 3.35 12.01
CA ASN A 637 -42.70 4.16 12.08
C ASN A 637 -42.48 5.42 12.93
N GLU A 638 -41.83 5.28 14.08
CA GLU A 638 -41.45 6.42 14.93
C GLU A 638 -40.59 7.44 14.15
N TYR A 639 -39.69 6.95 13.29
CA TYR A 639 -38.92 7.82 12.41
C TYR A 639 -39.79 8.61 11.45
N ARG A 640 -40.71 7.93 10.77
CA ARG A 640 -41.63 8.55 9.80
C ARG A 640 -42.48 9.64 10.46
N GLU A 641 -42.94 9.41 11.68
CA GLU A 641 -43.76 10.38 12.42
C GLU A 641 -42.95 11.57 12.95
N THR A 642 -41.73 11.31 13.46
CA THR A 642 -40.96 12.29 14.22
C THR A 642 -39.97 13.07 13.35
N PHE A 643 -39.24 12.40 12.47
CA PHE A 643 -38.18 13.00 11.65
C PHE A 643 -38.59 13.18 10.19
N GLY A 644 -39.53 12.37 9.69
CA GLY A 644 -40.06 12.46 8.32
C GLY A 644 -40.42 13.87 7.86
N PRO A 645 -41.10 14.71 8.68
CA PRO A 645 -41.41 16.09 8.31
C PRO A 645 -40.20 17.00 8.04
N PHE A 646 -39.03 16.66 8.60
CA PHE A 646 -37.79 17.43 8.47
C PHE A 646 -36.92 16.99 7.27
N VAL A 647 -37.27 15.88 6.61
CA VAL A 647 -36.51 15.31 5.49
C VAL A 647 -37.28 15.49 4.18
N GLN A 648 -36.85 16.44 3.35
CA GLN A 648 -37.48 16.73 2.05
C GLN A 648 -36.55 16.43 0.88
N GLY A 649 -37.04 15.69 -0.11
CA GLY A 649 -36.32 15.36 -1.34
C GLY A 649 -36.85 14.09 -2.00
N PRO A 650 -36.46 13.80 -3.25
CA PRO A 650 -36.79 12.53 -3.91
C PRO A 650 -36.24 11.34 -3.10
N GLY A 651 -37.08 10.35 -2.80
CA GLY A 651 -36.69 9.12 -2.10
C GLY A 651 -36.69 9.21 -0.56
N SER A 652 -37.13 10.32 0.04
CA SER A 652 -37.22 10.43 1.50
C SER A 652 -38.23 9.45 2.13
N ASP A 653 -39.22 8.99 1.35
CA ASP A 653 -40.22 7.98 1.73
C ASP A 653 -39.68 6.54 1.74
N GLN A 654 -38.47 6.33 1.19
CA GLN A 654 -37.78 5.04 1.10
C GLN A 654 -36.73 4.83 2.20
N LEU A 655 -36.45 5.86 3.00
CA LEU A 655 -35.48 5.78 4.10
C LEU A 655 -36.00 4.89 5.23
N PHE A 656 -35.09 4.12 5.84
CA PHE A 656 -35.36 3.21 6.95
C PHE A 656 -36.59 2.31 6.71
N ARG A 657 -36.55 1.53 5.63
CA ARG A 657 -37.49 0.44 5.31
C ARG A 657 -36.82 -0.95 5.37
N PHE A 658 -35.84 -1.10 6.24
CA PHE A 658 -35.07 -2.33 6.32
C PHE A 658 -35.91 -3.48 6.89
N ALA A 659 -36.83 -3.24 7.82
CA ALA A 659 -37.71 -4.28 8.34
C ALA A 659 -38.63 -4.89 7.27
N GLU A 660 -39.09 -4.09 6.31
CA GLU A 660 -39.86 -4.57 5.15
C GLU A 660 -38.96 -5.35 4.18
N ASN A 661 -37.79 -4.80 3.87
CA ASN A 661 -36.84 -5.40 2.92
C ASN A 661 -36.21 -6.71 3.42
N MET A 662 -36.08 -6.87 4.74
CA MET A 662 -35.50 -8.07 5.36
C MET A 662 -36.49 -9.20 5.60
N ARG A 663 -37.79 -8.94 5.46
CA ARG A 663 -38.81 -9.94 5.70
C ARG A 663 -38.72 -11.08 4.67
N GLY A 664 -38.67 -12.31 5.15
CA GLY A 664 -38.55 -13.50 4.30
C GLY A 664 -37.13 -13.81 3.82
N LEU A 665 -36.12 -13.01 4.21
CA LEU A 665 -34.72 -13.31 3.90
C LEU A 665 -34.30 -14.66 4.48
N ASP A 666 -34.78 -15.02 5.67
CA ASP A 666 -34.54 -16.31 6.33
C ASP A 666 -34.83 -17.51 5.41
N MET A 667 -35.89 -17.44 4.59
CA MET A 667 -36.22 -18.49 3.63
C MET A 667 -35.22 -18.59 2.47
N HIS A 668 -34.59 -17.48 2.10
CA HIS A 668 -33.65 -17.39 0.98
C HIS A 668 -32.18 -17.47 1.39
N LEU A 669 -31.87 -17.35 2.69
CA LEU A 669 -30.53 -17.56 3.21
C LEU A 669 -30.09 -19.01 2.97
N GLN A 670 -28.89 -19.15 2.41
CA GLN A 670 -28.32 -20.47 2.09
C GLN A 670 -27.46 -20.99 3.25
N ASN A 671 -26.57 -20.13 3.76
CA ASN A 671 -25.57 -20.45 4.78
C ASN A 671 -25.06 -19.14 5.43
N LEU A 672 -24.19 -19.27 6.42
CA LEU A 672 -23.59 -18.15 7.16
C LEU A 672 -22.80 -17.21 6.25
N ASP A 673 -21.98 -17.75 5.34
CA ASP A 673 -21.17 -16.92 4.42
C ASP A 673 -22.04 -16.08 3.46
N HIS A 674 -23.21 -16.58 3.04
CA HIS A 674 -24.18 -15.81 2.26
C HIS A 674 -24.75 -14.65 3.09
N TRP A 675 -25.09 -14.89 4.35
CA TRP A 675 -25.53 -13.83 5.27
C TRP A 675 -24.46 -12.77 5.50
N THR A 676 -23.24 -13.17 5.92
CA THR A 676 -22.14 -12.23 6.20
C THR A 676 -21.83 -11.35 4.98
N GLN A 677 -21.89 -11.90 3.75
CA GLN A 677 -21.68 -11.12 2.52
C GLN A 677 -22.83 -10.16 2.23
N LEU A 678 -24.07 -10.62 2.34
CA LEU A 678 -25.26 -9.78 2.12
C LEU A 678 -25.27 -8.61 3.12
N GLU A 679 -25.00 -8.91 4.39
CA GLU A 679 -25.01 -7.94 5.46
C GLU A 679 -23.88 -6.90 5.30
N SER A 680 -22.62 -7.35 5.15
CA SER A 680 -21.45 -6.47 5.08
C SER A 680 -21.35 -5.66 3.79
N ARG A 681 -21.86 -6.16 2.65
CA ARG A 681 -21.70 -5.48 1.34
C ARG A 681 -22.90 -4.67 0.91
N GLN A 682 -24.11 -5.02 1.34
CA GLN A 682 -25.34 -4.39 0.86
C GLN A 682 -26.09 -3.72 1.99
N ILE A 683 -26.43 -4.48 3.03
CA ILE A 683 -27.37 -4.02 4.06
C ILE A 683 -26.73 -2.98 4.98
N ARG A 684 -25.62 -3.33 5.63
CA ARG A 684 -24.97 -2.49 6.64
C ARG A 684 -24.41 -1.19 6.03
N PRO A 685 -23.74 -1.19 4.85
CA PRO A 685 -23.34 0.05 4.20
C PRO A 685 -24.53 0.95 3.86
N ALA A 686 -25.61 0.39 3.28
CA ALA A 686 -26.80 1.17 2.95
C ALA A 686 -27.45 1.79 4.20
N LEU A 687 -27.42 1.11 5.35
CA LEU A 687 -27.89 1.67 6.61
C LEU A 687 -26.99 2.82 7.09
N LEU A 688 -25.68 2.60 7.12
CA LEU A 688 -24.71 3.61 7.58
C LEU A 688 -24.73 4.86 6.71
N ASP A 689 -24.86 4.70 5.39
CA ASP A 689 -24.99 5.82 4.45
C ASP A 689 -26.23 6.67 4.77
N GLN A 690 -27.39 6.04 5.05
CA GLN A 690 -28.61 6.75 5.43
C GLN A 690 -28.45 7.49 6.78
N VAL A 691 -27.81 6.84 7.76
CA VAL A 691 -27.54 7.45 9.08
C VAL A 691 -26.60 8.64 8.95
N GLN A 692 -25.48 8.50 8.21
CA GLN A 692 -24.47 9.55 8.05
C GLN A 692 -25.02 10.77 7.30
N ALA A 693 -25.84 10.55 6.27
CA ALA A 693 -26.50 11.62 5.54
C ALA A 693 -27.41 12.48 6.46
N LEU A 694 -28.08 11.84 7.42
CA LEU A 694 -29.01 12.51 8.33
C LEU A 694 -28.33 13.08 9.57
N ASP A 695 -27.22 12.51 10.05
CA ASP A 695 -26.41 13.08 11.14
C ASP A 695 -25.97 14.52 10.84
N GLN A 696 -25.69 14.84 9.57
CA GLN A 696 -25.32 16.19 9.15
C GLN A 696 -26.52 17.14 9.04
N ALA A 697 -27.71 16.60 8.76
CA ALA A 697 -28.93 17.38 8.56
C ALA A 697 -29.68 17.68 9.87
N MET A 698 -29.58 16.78 10.85
CA MET A 698 -30.31 16.85 12.12
C MET A 698 -29.58 17.73 13.13
N THR A 699 -29.79 19.04 13.04
CA THR A 699 -29.14 20.05 13.90
C THR A 699 -30.14 20.86 14.73
N GLY A 700 -29.67 21.46 15.83
CA GLY A 700 -30.51 22.27 16.72
C GLY A 700 -31.40 21.42 17.64
N ALA A 701 -32.68 21.79 17.80
CA ALA A 701 -33.59 21.17 18.77
C ALA A 701 -33.93 19.69 18.48
N ILE A 702 -33.71 19.21 17.25
CA ILE A 702 -33.99 17.82 16.85
C ILE A 702 -32.81 16.87 17.07
N THR A 703 -31.61 17.40 17.38
CA THR A 703 -30.36 16.62 17.53
C THR A 703 -30.48 15.54 18.62
N GLU A 704 -30.98 15.90 19.80
CA GLU A 704 -31.07 14.99 20.94
C GLU A 704 -32.15 13.89 20.75
N PRO A 705 -33.36 14.20 20.24
CA PRO A 705 -34.29 13.17 19.78
C PRO A 705 -33.70 12.23 18.71
N TRP A 706 -32.98 12.79 17.74
CA TRP A 706 -32.35 12.01 16.66
C TRP A 706 -31.32 11.02 17.19
N ILE A 707 -30.41 11.45 18.07
CA ILE A 707 -29.39 10.58 18.66
C ILE A 707 -30.05 9.40 19.40
N ARG A 708 -31.06 9.68 20.23
CA ARG A 708 -31.77 8.63 20.98
C ARG A 708 -32.52 7.65 20.08
N TRP A 709 -33.19 8.14 19.05
CA TRP A 709 -33.87 7.27 18.09
C TRP A 709 -32.86 6.42 17.31
N ARG A 710 -31.75 7.02 16.85
CA ARG A 710 -30.68 6.33 16.13
C ARG A 710 -30.10 5.20 16.96
N GLU A 711 -29.78 5.44 18.24
CA GLU A 711 -29.29 4.40 19.15
C GLU A 711 -30.29 3.25 19.30
N LYS A 712 -31.58 3.57 19.48
CA LYS A 712 -32.66 2.58 19.55
C LYS A 712 -32.77 1.77 18.26
N TYR A 713 -32.75 2.42 17.09
CA TYR A 713 -32.89 1.77 15.80
C TYR A 713 -31.67 0.89 15.45
N MET A 714 -30.46 1.36 15.79
CA MET A 714 -29.26 0.53 15.65
C MET A 714 -29.30 -0.70 16.57
N GLY A 715 -29.96 -0.60 17.72
CA GLY A 715 -30.26 -1.74 18.58
C GLY A 715 -31.19 -2.75 17.91
N THR A 716 -32.34 -2.31 17.40
CA THR A 716 -33.31 -3.21 16.74
C THR A 716 -32.78 -3.82 15.44
N PHE A 717 -31.98 -3.08 14.67
CA PHE A 717 -31.26 -3.64 13.52
C PHE A 717 -30.30 -4.76 13.93
N ARG A 718 -29.57 -4.57 15.04
CA ARG A 718 -28.65 -5.59 15.57
C ARG A 718 -29.41 -6.85 15.97
N ASP A 719 -30.56 -6.73 16.62
CA ASP A 719 -31.38 -7.88 17.01
C ASP A 719 -31.83 -8.68 15.77
N VAL A 720 -32.33 -8.00 14.72
CA VAL A 720 -32.68 -8.65 13.44
C VAL A 720 -31.47 -9.30 12.77
N SER A 721 -30.33 -8.62 12.79
CA SER A 721 -29.08 -9.14 12.24
C SER A 721 -28.64 -10.41 12.94
N ASN A 722 -28.71 -10.44 14.28
CA ASN A 722 -28.34 -11.59 15.10
C ASN A 722 -29.29 -12.78 14.83
N ASP A 723 -30.61 -12.54 14.75
CA ASP A 723 -31.57 -13.60 14.42
C ASP A 723 -31.29 -14.23 13.04
N LEU A 724 -31.01 -13.41 12.02
CA LEU A 724 -30.67 -13.89 10.67
C LEU A 724 -29.34 -14.62 10.64
N GLU A 725 -28.35 -14.16 11.40
CA GLU A 725 -27.07 -14.83 11.58
C GLU A 725 -27.24 -16.21 12.20
N GLU A 726 -27.99 -16.31 13.30
CA GLU A 726 -28.27 -17.57 13.99
C GLU A 726 -29.03 -18.57 13.09
N ILE A 727 -30.00 -18.10 12.31
CA ILE A 727 -30.68 -18.94 11.30
C ILE A 727 -29.67 -19.48 10.27
N ALA A 728 -28.72 -18.63 9.83
CA ALA A 728 -27.70 -19.01 8.86
C ALA A 728 -26.63 -19.95 9.44
N ILE A 729 -26.26 -19.78 10.72
CA ILE A 729 -25.42 -20.70 11.51
C ILE A 729 -26.07 -22.07 11.54
N ARG A 730 -27.33 -22.17 12.00
CA ARG A 730 -28.07 -23.45 12.08
C ARG A 730 -28.25 -24.15 10.74
N LYS A 731 -28.37 -23.41 9.63
CA LYS A 731 -28.36 -23.99 8.28
C LYS A 731 -27.00 -24.59 7.92
N SER A 732 -25.91 -23.87 8.21
CA SER A 732 -24.54 -24.32 7.95
C SER A 732 -24.15 -25.52 8.82
N GLN A 733 -24.60 -25.52 10.07
CA GLN A 733 -24.42 -26.60 11.03
C GLN A 733 -25.06 -27.90 10.53
N ARG A 734 -26.34 -27.88 10.12
CA ARG A 734 -27.04 -29.07 9.60
C ARG A 734 -26.32 -29.72 8.41
N VAL A 735 -25.81 -28.90 7.50
CA VAL A 735 -25.03 -29.41 6.35
C VAL A 735 -23.74 -30.06 6.84
N SER A 736 -23.02 -29.42 7.75
CA SER A 736 -21.74 -29.91 8.28
C SER A 736 -21.92 -31.21 9.09
N GLU A 737 -22.96 -31.29 9.92
CA GLU A 737 -23.34 -32.50 10.66
C GLU A 737 -23.63 -33.66 9.70
N SER A 738 -24.36 -33.42 8.61
CA SER A 738 -24.66 -34.47 7.62
C SER A 738 -23.42 -35.02 6.91
N VAL A 739 -22.41 -34.16 6.68
CA VAL A 739 -21.12 -34.60 6.12
C VAL A 739 -20.35 -35.41 7.16
N ALA A 740 -20.30 -34.93 8.40
CA ALA A 740 -19.60 -35.61 9.50
C ALA A 740 -20.19 -37.00 9.80
N GLU A 741 -21.51 -37.17 9.74
CA GLU A 741 -22.19 -38.47 9.95
C GLU A 741 -21.81 -39.52 8.91
N LEU A 742 -21.52 -39.11 7.67
CA LEU A 742 -21.14 -40.01 6.58
C LEU A 742 -19.64 -40.30 6.54
N MET A 743 -18.82 -39.52 7.24
CA MET A 743 -17.39 -39.77 7.30
C MET A 743 -17.11 -41.08 8.05
N PRO A 744 -16.43 -42.05 7.42
CA PRO A 744 -16.04 -43.27 8.11
C PRO A 744 -15.07 -42.93 9.25
N GLN A 745 -15.10 -43.70 10.34
CA GLN A 745 -14.13 -43.57 11.42
C GLN A 745 -12.71 -43.78 10.87
N VAL A 746 -11.87 -42.75 10.95
CA VAL A 746 -10.49 -42.79 10.45
C VAL A 746 -9.52 -42.93 11.63
N PRO A 747 -8.84 -44.09 11.80
CA PRO A 747 -7.90 -44.28 12.89
C PRO A 747 -6.74 -43.28 12.81
N GLY A 748 -6.51 -42.53 13.89
CA GLY A 748 -5.39 -41.58 14.01
C GLY A 748 -5.80 -40.10 14.08
N ALA A 749 -7.07 -39.77 13.86
CA ALA A 749 -7.61 -38.45 14.20
C ALA A 749 -7.68 -38.28 15.73
N GLY A 750 -7.56 -37.04 16.20
CA GLY A 750 -7.79 -36.70 17.61
C GLY A 750 -9.22 -36.99 18.04
N ALA A 751 -9.43 -37.38 19.30
CA ALA A 751 -10.78 -37.50 19.85
C ALA A 751 -11.45 -36.12 19.87
N GLY A 752 -12.65 -35.99 19.29
CA GLY A 752 -13.35 -34.70 19.17
C GLY A 752 -12.75 -33.77 18.11
N ALA A 753 -12.08 -34.32 17.08
CA ALA A 753 -11.55 -33.53 15.98
C ALA A 753 -12.66 -32.75 15.25
N SER A 754 -12.39 -31.48 14.94
CA SER A 754 -13.33 -30.64 14.20
C SER A 754 -13.44 -31.07 12.74
N LEU A 755 -14.55 -30.72 12.06
CA LEU A 755 -14.69 -31.02 10.63
C LEU A 755 -13.60 -30.33 9.79
N SER A 756 -13.15 -29.14 10.21
CA SER A 756 -12.02 -28.42 9.60
C SER A 756 -10.71 -29.21 9.69
N GLN A 757 -10.42 -29.78 10.87
CA GLN A 757 -9.25 -30.62 11.10
C GLN A 757 -9.32 -31.90 10.25
N LEU A 758 -10.48 -32.57 10.24
CA LEU A 758 -10.67 -33.80 9.45
C LEU A 758 -10.54 -33.55 7.95
N GLY A 759 -11.17 -32.49 7.43
CA GLY A 759 -11.11 -32.13 6.01
C GLY A 759 -9.68 -31.84 5.55
N THR A 760 -8.95 -31.00 6.30
CA THR A 760 -7.55 -30.69 5.97
C THR A 760 -6.63 -31.92 6.11
N TRP A 761 -6.83 -32.74 7.15
CA TRP A 761 -6.03 -33.93 7.40
C TRP A 761 -6.20 -35.03 6.35
N VAL A 762 -7.43 -35.27 5.88
CA VAL A 762 -7.73 -36.23 4.81
C VAL A 762 -7.10 -35.79 3.50
N VAL A 763 -7.27 -34.52 3.14
CA VAL A 763 -6.70 -33.94 1.91
C VAL A 763 -5.17 -33.97 1.92
N ASP A 764 -4.54 -33.65 3.06
CA ASP A 764 -3.10 -33.78 3.24
C ASP A 764 -2.62 -35.25 3.12
N GLY A 765 -3.48 -36.23 3.42
CA GLY A 765 -3.18 -37.65 3.26
C GLY A 765 -3.17 -38.15 1.81
N VAL A 766 -3.48 -37.31 0.83
CA VAL A 766 -3.46 -37.69 -0.59
C VAL A 766 -2.01 -37.75 -1.09
N PRO A 767 -1.57 -38.84 -1.76
CA PRO A 767 -0.24 -38.94 -2.35
C PRO A 767 0.07 -37.75 -3.27
N GLY A 768 1.32 -37.28 -3.27
CA GLY A 768 1.74 -36.10 -4.03
C GLY A 768 1.39 -34.74 -3.41
N VAL A 769 0.43 -34.63 -2.49
CA VAL A 769 0.11 -33.36 -1.82
C VAL A 769 1.25 -32.94 -0.89
N SER A 770 1.90 -31.83 -1.23
CA SER A 770 2.98 -31.23 -0.44
C SER A 770 2.43 -30.34 0.68
N SER A 771 1.38 -29.56 0.42
CA SER A 771 0.78 -28.66 1.42
C SER A 771 -0.68 -28.33 1.09
N VAL A 772 -1.51 -28.25 2.13
CA VAL A 772 -2.93 -27.88 2.07
C VAL A 772 -3.08 -26.41 2.48
N LEU A 773 -3.57 -25.58 1.57
CA LEU A 773 -3.64 -24.13 1.74
C LEU A 773 -4.96 -23.74 2.39
N VAL A 774 -4.89 -23.14 3.57
CA VAL A 774 -6.07 -22.77 4.36
C VAL A 774 -6.10 -21.27 4.61
N GLY A 775 -7.26 -20.65 4.37
CA GLY A 775 -7.49 -19.23 4.65
C GLY A 775 -7.71 -18.95 6.14
N MET A 776 -6.67 -19.10 6.94
CA MET A 776 -6.70 -18.93 8.41
C MET A 776 -6.75 -17.44 8.78
N ARG A 777 -7.95 -16.84 8.71
CA ARG A 777 -8.13 -15.39 8.89
C ARG A 777 -8.16 -14.94 10.35
N THR A 778 -8.36 -15.86 11.30
CA THR A 778 -8.42 -15.54 12.73
C THR A 778 -7.42 -16.39 13.50
N GLN A 779 -6.97 -15.89 14.65
CA GLN A 779 -6.03 -16.62 15.51
C GLN A 779 -6.66 -17.94 15.98
N ASP A 780 -7.92 -17.93 16.42
CA ASP A 780 -8.65 -19.13 16.86
C ASP A 780 -8.68 -20.21 15.76
N TYR A 781 -8.84 -19.79 14.50
CA TYR A 781 -8.87 -20.72 13.38
C TYR A 781 -7.49 -21.32 13.06
N VAL A 782 -6.41 -20.55 13.32
CA VAL A 782 -5.05 -21.10 13.27
C VAL A 782 -4.88 -22.14 14.39
N GLU A 783 -5.26 -21.78 15.62
CA GLU A 783 -5.12 -22.63 16.80
C GLU A 783 -5.90 -23.95 16.66
N ASP A 784 -7.08 -23.94 16.03
CA ASP A 784 -7.84 -25.15 15.69
C ASP A 784 -7.08 -26.09 14.74
N LEU A 785 -6.34 -25.56 13.76
CA LEU A 785 -5.71 -26.38 12.72
C LEU A 785 -4.28 -26.84 13.05
N LEU A 786 -3.55 -26.11 13.91
CA LEU A 786 -2.18 -26.47 14.30
C LEU A 786 -2.02 -27.91 14.83
N PRO A 787 -2.95 -28.48 15.63
CA PRO A 787 -2.88 -29.88 16.05
C PRO A 787 -2.71 -30.89 14.92
N VAL A 788 -3.26 -30.63 13.73
CA VAL A 788 -3.19 -31.54 12.57
C VAL A 788 -1.73 -31.79 12.13
N LEU A 789 -0.83 -30.81 12.32
CA LEU A 789 0.60 -30.95 12.02
C LEU A 789 1.29 -32.03 12.87
N GLN A 790 0.72 -32.38 14.03
CA GLN A 790 1.24 -33.43 14.91
C GLN A 790 0.70 -34.82 14.59
N TRP A 791 -0.38 -34.91 13.83
CA TRP A 791 -1.01 -36.19 13.48
C TRP A 791 -0.20 -36.89 12.39
N SER A 792 -0.19 -38.22 12.35
CA SER A 792 0.38 -38.93 11.19
C SER A 792 -0.50 -38.70 9.96
N ALA A 793 0.08 -38.68 8.76
CA ALA A 793 -0.70 -38.55 7.52
C ALA A 793 -1.83 -39.59 7.44
N CYS A 794 -3.00 -39.18 6.93
CA CYS A 794 -4.17 -40.05 6.80
C CYS A 794 -3.88 -41.16 5.76
N LYS A 795 -3.80 -42.42 6.21
CA LYS A 795 -3.49 -43.57 5.34
C LYS A 795 -4.67 -44.02 4.47
N ASN A 796 -5.90 -43.67 4.86
CA ASN A 796 -7.13 -44.11 4.21
C ASN A 796 -7.88 -42.95 3.53
N SER A 797 -7.16 -41.90 3.12
CA SER A 797 -7.74 -40.69 2.52
C SER A 797 -8.66 -41.01 1.33
N LEU A 798 -8.24 -41.90 0.43
CA LEU A 798 -9.04 -42.36 -0.71
C LEU A 798 -10.36 -43.05 -0.33
N GLN A 799 -10.37 -43.82 0.77
CA GLN A 799 -11.60 -44.48 1.24
C GLN A 799 -12.62 -43.48 1.79
N VAL A 800 -12.16 -42.36 2.35
CA VAL A 800 -13.03 -41.28 2.82
C VAL A 800 -13.69 -40.59 1.62
N PHE A 801 -12.95 -40.30 0.55
CA PHE A 801 -13.54 -39.74 -0.67
C PHE A 801 -14.57 -40.69 -1.28
N ASP A 802 -14.26 -41.99 -1.36
CA ASP A 802 -15.21 -42.98 -1.89
C ASP A 802 -16.51 -43.06 -1.07
N ALA A 803 -16.43 -42.94 0.27
CA ALA A 803 -17.62 -42.92 1.13
C ALA A 803 -18.48 -41.66 0.93
N LEU A 804 -17.87 -40.52 0.60
CA LEU A 804 -18.57 -39.24 0.41
C LEU A 804 -19.08 -39.02 -1.02
N LYS A 805 -18.69 -39.84 -2.00
CA LYS A 805 -19.17 -39.76 -3.40
C LYS A 805 -20.69 -39.83 -3.54
N GLU A 806 -21.37 -40.56 -2.66
CA GLU A 806 -22.84 -40.64 -2.69
C GLU A 806 -23.50 -39.34 -2.21
N TRP A 807 -22.83 -38.59 -1.33
CA TRP A 807 -23.34 -37.30 -0.82
C TRP A 807 -23.26 -36.20 -1.88
N SER A 808 -22.23 -36.19 -2.73
CA SER A 808 -22.05 -35.20 -3.79
C SER A 808 -22.86 -35.48 -5.07
N ASN A 809 -23.59 -36.61 -5.13
CA ASN A 809 -24.44 -36.95 -6.28
C ASN A 809 -25.61 -35.97 -6.40
N PRO A 810 -26.04 -35.58 -7.61
CA PRO A 810 -27.20 -34.72 -7.82
C PRO A 810 -28.55 -35.19 -7.24
N HIS A 811 -28.64 -36.42 -6.75
CA HIS A 811 -29.79 -36.97 -6.02
C HIS A 811 -29.54 -37.13 -4.50
N GLY A 812 -28.46 -36.56 -3.97
CA GLY A 812 -28.05 -36.63 -2.57
C GLY A 812 -28.76 -35.67 -1.62
N VAL A 813 -28.30 -35.61 -0.37
CA VAL A 813 -28.93 -35.02 0.84
C VAL A 813 -29.29 -33.53 0.74
N LEU A 814 -28.79 -32.80 -0.27
CA LEU A 814 -29.12 -31.39 -0.52
C LEU A 814 -30.45 -31.18 -1.28
N ALA A 815 -31.05 -32.24 -1.84
CA ALA A 815 -32.40 -32.24 -2.41
C ALA A 815 -33.44 -32.62 -1.35
#